data_AF-A0A251XI07-F1
#
_entry.id   AF-A0A251XI07-F1
#
_cell.length_a   1.000
_cell.length_b   1.000
_cell.length_c   1.000
_cell.angle_alpha   90.00
_cell.angle_beta   90.00
_cell.angle_gamma   90.00
#
_symmetry.space_group_name_H-M   'P 1'
#
loop_
_entity.id
_entity.type
_entity.pdbx_description
1 polymer ?
#
loop_
_entity_poly.entity_id
_entity_poly.type
_entity_poly.pdbx_seq_one_letter_code
_entity_poly.pdbx_strand_id
1 'polypeptide(L)'
;MLVDITQTTDPIGVLGKIGDEIRGLDDVAFVGTGTPNPSVDTAIIQVVPDSPPESAETTALMQSIRDLAPGLHDRYDTRVSVTGTTAVQNDISQRLDQALVPFGIVVVGLSILLLMIVFRSIFVPVKAAIGFLLSVVVSFGTVVLIFQQGLFADALGVTPGPILSFMPILLMAILFGLAMDYEVFLVSGMREDFVHHGDAKRAIVTGFSGAARVVTAAALIMFFVFAAFVPEGAGVIKTIALGLAVGIFFDAFLVRMTLVPAAMALLGKRAWWIPRWLDRILPDVDIEGEGLREHQDDVDWAHASGAAVAAERLVVGVPGRRLRPVDLSAPAGSLVLVEGAVADRRLLGATLGARLAPLSGRAHVTGHPLASEAGRVLTSVAMADLGRVDRVDSGVTVGDLLAERIDLSEPMGRRPGARRARPSGSAGSTRRPTRGSPAHRRRRPRGIAPAARARHRPDRRRRRRTRARARARRGGSVPGRRRRARVPRRPARARPREHDRPAGAPWFPDEHGIPAGPPCASASPRTTRRSRSRRRRAPRHRPARHDRQGDPPMTTRSARRRLAVALVAIVPLAVAGLFIGSLSDVAKGVERVPAAIVNQDEIVQQKAADGTESPVLAGRLLVTQLTSDDNQAFDWTITNADEAQRMLDDGEVYAVLTVPKDFSSSIVSLSTDAPKRAEISVKTDDAHGYLTGAATQAVGVGMTSVFGNAITSQFVSGIYTTFGGLKGSLTDAGAGADKLADGATQLSAGATTLGDGITQLGDGVGQSQQGASKLADGLGTYTGGVSQLSSGLDRLQTGAAGLSQVSDGVGQYAGGAGQIAAQVAGLRQQLAANPQSAPIAAQLEPLEQGLDQYAAQGQALATQAAAGIQGVQQGIGQSASGASQLAANGGPSSPAPVS
;
A
#
# COMPACT_ATOMS: atom_id res chain seq x y z
N MET A 1 -33.20 22.60 27.59
CA MET A 1 -32.14 23.30 28.36
C MET A 1 -32.02 22.68 29.75
N LEU A 2 -30.80 22.55 30.28
CA LEU A 2 -30.51 22.08 31.64
C LEU A 2 -30.05 23.26 32.50
N VAL A 3 -30.50 23.30 33.75
CA VAL A 3 -30.15 24.32 34.76
C VAL A 3 -29.71 23.62 36.03
N ASP A 4 -28.48 23.89 36.50
CA ASP A 4 -28.00 23.46 37.81
C ASP A 4 -28.70 24.32 38.89
N ILE A 5 -29.45 23.67 39.79
CA ILE A 5 -30.22 24.33 40.85
C ILE A 5 -29.62 24.09 42.25
N THR A 6 -28.43 23.49 42.34
CA THR A 6 -27.79 23.18 43.65
C THR A 6 -27.41 24.41 44.47
N GLN A 7 -27.16 25.54 43.81
CA GLN A 7 -26.69 26.78 44.44
C GLN A 7 -27.83 27.73 44.84
N THR A 8 -29.08 27.45 44.43
CA THR A 8 -30.21 28.35 44.69
C THR A 8 -31.07 27.88 45.85
N THR A 9 -31.44 28.81 46.73
CA THR A 9 -32.40 28.57 47.82
C THR A 9 -33.86 28.73 47.37
N ASP A 10 -34.10 29.21 46.15
CA ASP A 10 -35.42 29.31 45.51
C ASP A 10 -35.38 28.74 44.08
N PRO A 11 -35.40 27.40 43.92
CA PRO A 11 -35.30 26.76 42.62
C PRO A 11 -36.45 27.13 41.68
N ILE A 12 -37.68 27.18 42.20
CA ILE A 12 -38.88 27.42 41.38
C ILE A 12 -38.92 28.88 40.90
N GLY A 13 -38.64 29.85 41.77
CA GLY A 13 -38.62 31.26 41.38
C GLY A 13 -37.50 31.59 40.39
N VAL A 14 -36.32 30.98 40.55
CA VAL A 14 -35.19 31.14 39.60
C VAL A 14 -35.53 30.53 38.25
N LEU A 15 -36.10 29.32 38.20
CA LEU A 15 -36.52 28.69 36.93
C LEU A 15 -37.58 29.50 36.20
N GLY A 16 -38.51 30.13 36.93
CA GLY A 16 -39.51 31.04 36.37
C GLY A 16 -38.87 32.26 35.69
N LYS A 17 -37.96 32.94 36.39
CA LYS A 17 -37.23 34.12 35.87
C LYS A 17 -36.35 33.78 34.66
N ILE A 18 -35.63 32.65 34.72
CA ILE A 18 -34.84 32.16 33.58
C ILE A 18 -35.77 31.87 32.38
N GLY A 19 -36.93 31.26 32.64
CA GLY A 19 -37.93 31.01 31.61
C GLY A 19 -38.46 32.30 30.97
N ASP A 20 -38.72 33.34 31.75
CA ASP A 20 -39.19 34.65 31.26
C ASP A 20 -38.14 35.36 30.39
N GLU A 21 -36.87 35.29 30.77
CA GLU A 21 -35.79 35.86 29.95
C GLU A 21 -35.66 35.13 28.60
N ILE A 22 -35.84 33.81 28.59
CA ILE A 22 -35.79 33.02 27.35
C ILE A 22 -37.01 33.27 26.46
N ARG A 23 -38.21 33.49 27.04
CA ARG A 23 -39.40 33.88 26.27
C ARG A 23 -39.22 35.20 25.52
N GLY A 24 -38.29 36.05 25.95
CA GLY A 24 -37.95 37.30 25.28
C GLY A 24 -36.98 37.16 24.11
N LEU A 25 -36.48 35.95 23.82
CA LEU A 25 -35.62 35.70 22.66
C LEU A 25 -36.45 35.48 21.39
N ASP A 26 -35.90 35.90 20.24
CA ASP A 26 -36.50 35.65 18.94
C ASP A 26 -36.53 34.14 18.61
N ASP A 27 -37.51 33.68 17.81
CA ASP A 27 -37.72 32.28 17.40
C ASP A 27 -38.16 31.33 18.54
N VAL A 28 -38.79 31.83 19.61
CA VAL A 28 -39.30 30.99 20.72
C VAL A 28 -40.82 30.88 20.70
N ALA A 29 -41.32 29.69 20.34
CA ALA A 29 -42.75 29.38 20.35
C ALA A 29 -43.29 29.09 21.76
N PHE A 30 -42.52 28.33 22.55
CA PHE A 30 -42.94 27.89 23.88
C PHE A 30 -41.77 27.65 24.83
N VAL A 31 -41.94 28.06 26.09
CA VAL A 31 -41.02 27.78 27.18
C VAL A 31 -41.79 27.13 28.32
N GLY A 32 -41.50 25.85 28.57
CA GLY A 32 -42.09 25.06 29.64
C GLY A 32 -41.66 25.53 31.03
N THR A 33 -42.50 25.28 32.03
CA THR A 33 -42.13 25.49 33.43
C THR A 33 -40.97 24.55 33.78
N GLY A 34 -39.84 25.09 34.24
CA GLY A 34 -38.67 24.27 34.55
C GLY A 34 -38.99 23.16 35.54
N THR A 35 -38.74 21.91 35.15
CA THR A 35 -39.03 20.73 35.97
C THR A 35 -37.75 20.26 36.64
N PRO A 36 -37.64 20.36 37.98
CA PRO A 36 -36.52 19.78 38.72
C PRO A 36 -36.48 18.26 38.56
N ASN A 37 -35.29 17.70 38.59
CA ASN A 37 -35.11 16.26 38.70
C ASN A 37 -35.40 15.79 40.14
N PRO A 38 -35.59 14.48 40.36
CA PRO A 38 -35.91 13.94 41.70
C PRO A 38 -34.86 14.26 42.77
N SER A 39 -33.58 14.37 42.37
CA SER A 39 -32.47 14.72 43.27
C SER A 39 -32.40 16.21 43.61
N VAL A 40 -33.20 17.05 42.94
CA VAL A 40 -33.23 18.53 43.07
C VAL A 40 -31.85 19.16 42.88
N ASP A 41 -31.01 18.55 42.04
CA ASP A 41 -29.70 19.09 41.67
C ASP A 41 -29.77 19.81 40.31
N THR A 42 -30.71 19.42 39.45
CA THR A 42 -30.80 19.90 38.08
C THR A 42 -32.25 20.06 37.66
N ALA A 43 -32.57 21.04 36.84
CA ALA A 43 -33.88 21.22 36.24
C ALA A 43 -33.80 21.29 34.72
N ILE A 44 -34.86 20.84 34.06
CA ILE A 44 -35.00 20.90 32.60
C ILE A 44 -36.05 21.96 32.26
N ILE A 45 -35.67 22.92 31.43
CA ILE A 45 -36.59 23.85 30.77
C ILE A 45 -36.70 23.42 29.31
N GLN A 46 -37.90 23.04 28.89
CA GLN A 46 -38.19 22.74 27.49
C GLN A 46 -38.41 24.06 26.75
N VAL A 47 -37.62 24.27 25.70
CA VAL A 47 -37.74 25.43 24.80
C VAL A 47 -38.08 24.86 23.43
N VAL A 48 -39.18 25.32 22.85
CA VAL A 48 -39.64 24.91 21.52
C VAL A 48 -39.48 26.12 20.62
N PRO A 49 -38.67 26.02 19.55
CA PRO A 49 -38.53 27.10 18.58
C PRO A 49 -39.76 27.21 17.65
N ASP A 50 -39.96 28.38 17.04
CA ASP A 50 -40.95 28.55 15.96
C ASP A 50 -40.45 27.92 14.65
N SER A 51 -39.13 27.89 14.45
CA SER A 51 -38.50 27.39 13.23
C SER A 51 -38.12 25.89 13.30
N PRO A 52 -37.93 25.22 12.15
CA PRO A 52 -37.51 23.82 12.10
C PRO A 52 -36.12 23.58 12.71
N PRO A 53 -35.83 22.35 13.21
CA PRO A 53 -34.57 22.01 13.90
C PRO A 53 -33.27 22.32 13.13
N GLU A 54 -33.31 22.27 11.80
CA GLU A 54 -32.15 22.44 10.92
C GLU A 54 -32.03 23.86 10.33
N SER A 55 -32.88 24.79 10.79
CA SER A 55 -32.92 26.17 10.30
C SER A 55 -31.77 27.03 10.86
N ALA A 56 -31.43 28.10 10.14
CA ALA A 56 -30.43 29.06 10.59
C ALA A 56 -30.93 29.83 11.82
N GLU A 57 -32.24 30.05 11.88
CA GLU A 57 -32.99 30.71 12.94
C GLU A 57 -32.88 29.93 14.27
N THR A 58 -33.18 28.62 14.24
CA THR A 58 -33.04 27.77 15.43
C THR A 58 -31.60 27.66 15.89
N THR A 59 -30.64 27.66 14.95
CA THR A 59 -29.21 27.72 15.28
C THR A 59 -28.86 29.02 16.01
N ALA A 60 -29.36 30.17 15.52
CA ALA A 60 -29.16 31.47 16.12
C ALA A 60 -29.82 31.59 17.51
N LEU A 61 -31.02 31.01 17.70
CA LEU A 61 -31.67 30.92 19.00
C LEU A 61 -30.82 30.12 19.99
N MET A 62 -30.34 28.93 19.60
CA MET A 62 -29.49 28.11 20.48
C MET A 62 -28.20 28.85 20.87
N GLN A 63 -27.60 29.59 19.93
CA GLN A 63 -26.44 30.43 20.20
C GLN A 63 -26.80 31.58 21.16
N SER A 64 -27.94 32.22 20.97
CA SER A 64 -28.44 33.30 21.83
C SER A 64 -28.68 32.83 23.27
N ILE A 65 -29.26 31.63 23.45
CA ILE A 65 -29.42 31.02 24.79
C ILE A 65 -28.05 30.74 25.43
N ARG A 66 -27.06 30.27 24.65
CA ARG A 66 -25.68 30.04 25.14
C ARG A 66 -24.97 31.33 25.51
N ASP A 67 -25.16 32.38 24.73
CA ASP A 67 -24.56 33.70 24.98
C ASP A 67 -25.20 34.38 26.22
N LEU A 68 -26.46 34.04 26.53
CA LEU A 68 -27.14 34.49 27.75
C LEU A 68 -26.69 33.72 29.00
N ALA A 69 -26.22 32.47 28.86
CA ALA A 69 -25.89 31.57 29.96
C ALA A 69 -24.87 32.13 30.98
N PRO A 70 -23.77 32.81 30.58
CA PRO A 70 -22.87 33.46 31.53
C PRO A 70 -23.57 34.55 32.36
N GLY A 71 -24.42 35.36 31.73
CA GLY A 71 -25.19 36.40 32.41
C GLY A 71 -26.25 35.85 33.37
N LEU A 72 -26.83 34.69 33.05
CA LEU A 72 -27.72 33.97 33.95
C LEU A 72 -26.97 33.39 35.16
N HIS A 73 -25.75 32.89 34.95
CA HIS A 73 -24.90 32.43 36.04
C HIS A 73 -24.54 33.57 36.99
N ASP A 74 -24.14 34.74 36.47
CA ASP A 74 -23.80 35.90 37.30
C ASP A 74 -25.01 36.45 38.10
N ARG A 75 -26.23 36.37 37.55
CA ARG A 75 -27.46 36.88 38.20
C ARG A 75 -28.06 35.91 39.21
N TYR A 76 -28.03 34.61 38.91
CA TYR A 76 -28.81 33.61 39.64
C TYR A 76 -27.95 32.52 40.28
N ASP A 77 -26.61 32.61 40.16
CA ASP A 77 -25.63 31.61 40.64
C ASP A 77 -25.90 30.18 40.13
N THR A 78 -26.59 30.06 39.00
CA THR A 78 -27.00 28.76 38.41
C THR A 78 -26.32 28.56 37.07
N ARG A 79 -25.75 27.37 36.84
CA ARG A 79 -25.14 27.07 35.55
C ARG A 79 -26.20 26.57 34.58
N VAL A 80 -26.28 27.22 33.43
CA VAL A 80 -27.21 26.86 32.36
C VAL A 80 -26.47 26.19 31.22
N SER A 81 -27.03 25.13 30.65
CA SER A 81 -26.49 24.41 29.49
C SER A 81 -27.59 24.08 28.49
N VAL A 82 -27.33 24.33 27.22
CA VAL A 82 -28.26 23.98 26.15
C VAL A 82 -28.01 22.53 25.75
N THR A 83 -29.08 21.73 25.75
CA THR A 83 -29.07 20.30 25.40
C THR A 83 -30.38 19.95 24.72
N GLY A 84 -30.46 18.74 24.16
CA GLY A 84 -31.57 18.22 23.37
C GLY A 84 -31.05 17.62 22.07
N THR A 85 -31.88 16.83 21.39
CA THR A 85 -31.52 16.19 20.12
C THR A 85 -31.08 17.21 19.07
N THR A 86 -31.83 18.30 18.91
CA THR A 86 -31.51 19.42 18.00
C THR A 86 -30.19 20.10 18.36
N ALA A 87 -29.96 20.38 19.64
CA ALA A 87 -28.73 21.02 20.10
C ALA A 87 -27.50 20.13 19.87
N VAL A 88 -27.61 18.83 20.14
CA VAL A 88 -26.54 17.86 19.91
C VAL A 88 -26.24 17.70 18.42
N GLN A 89 -27.27 17.61 17.57
CA GLN A 89 -27.07 17.51 16.12
C GLN A 89 -26.44 18.77 15.53
N ASN A 90 -26.84 19.95 15.98
CA ASN A 90 -26.23 21.20 15.58
C ASN A 90 -24.76 21.29 16.03
N ASP A 91 -24.46 20.91 17.28
CA ASP A 91 -23.09 20.87 17.78
C ASP A 91 -22.19 19.92 16.97
N ILE A 92 -22.70 18.74 16.61
CA ILE A 92 -21.99 17.80 15.74
C ILE A 92 -21.75 18.43 14.37
N SER A 93 -22.76 19.06 13.79
CA SER A 93 -22.68 19.72 12.48
C SER A 93 -21.63 20.84 12.49
N GLN A 94 -21.69 21.75 13.47
CA GLN A 94 -20.71 22.81 13.64
C GLN A 94 -19.28 22.29 13.83
N ARG A 95 -19.10 21.21 14.60
CA ARG A 95 -17.77 20.60 14.76
C ARG A 95 -17.24 20.00 13.47
N LEU A 96 -18.10 19.37 12.67
CA LEU A 96 -17.72 18.81 11.37
C LEU A 96 -17.39 19.94 10.36
N ASP A 97 -18.20 21.00 10.34
CA ASP A 97 -17.96 22.17 9.47
C ASP A 97 -16.63 22.85 9.81
N GLN A 98 -16.35 23.05 11.11
CA GLN A 98 -15.07 23.59 11.57
C GLN A 98 -13.89 22.66 11.27
N ALA A 99 -14.13 21.34 11.19
CA ALA A 99 -13.11 20.35 10.85
C ALA A 99 -12.85 20.22 9.35
N LEU A 100 -13.77 20.64 8.48
CA LEU A 100 -13.67 20.49 7.02
C LEU A 100 -12.42 21.18 6.45
N VAL A 101 -12.16 22.43 6.86
CA VAL A 101 -11.01 23.20 6.37
C VAL A 101 -9.68 22.62 6.91
N PRO A 102 -9.50 22.36 8.22
CA PRO A 102 -8.33 21.66 8.74
C PRO A 102 -8.09 20.31 8.07
N PHE A 103 -9.15 19.51 7.89
CA PHE A 103 -9.08 18.21 7.22
C PHE A 103 -8.60 18.36 5.78
N GLY A 104 -9.20 19.28 5.01
CA GLY A 104 -8.77 19.57 3.65
C GLY A 104 -7.32 20.03 3.56
N ILE A 105 -6.85 20.88 4.48
CA ILE A 105 -5.45 21.32 4.56
C ILE A 105 -4.52 20.13 4.82
N VAL A 106 -4.88 19.23 5.74
CA VAL A 106 -4.08 18.04 6.05
C VAL A 106 -4.03 17.09 4.86
N VAL A 107 -5.17 16.76 4.27
CA VAL A 107 -5.27 15.85 3.12
C VAL A 107 -4.50 16.41 1.92
N VAL A 108 -4.78 17.66 1.53
CA VAL A 108 -4.10 18.31 0.40
C VAL A 108 -2.62 18.52 0.70
N GLY A 109 -2.26 18.93 1.92
CA GLY A 109 -0.88 19.14 2.32
C GLY A 109 -0.06 17.84 2.31
N LEU A 110 -0.61 16.76 2.85
CA LEU A 110 0.00 15.43 2.82
C LEU A 110 0.14 14.91 1.39
N SER A 111 -0.87 15.16 0.54
CA SER A 111 -0.82 14.82 -0.89
C SER A 111 0.30 15.52 -1.63
N ILE A 112 0.48 16.82 -1.37
CA ILE A 112 1.53 17.62 -1.99
C ILE A 112 2.88 17.08 -1.57
N LEU A 113 3.04 16.75 -0.28
CA LEU A 113 4.27 16.21 0.26
C LEU A 113 4.58 14.83 -0.33
N LEU A 114 3.60 13.93 -0.39
CA LEU A 114 3.77 12.59 -0.93
C LEU A 114 4.12 12.63 -2.43
N LEU A 115 3.35 13.37 -3.23
CA LEU A 115 3.65 13.52 -4.66
C LEU A 115 4.97 14.25 -4.91
N MET A 116 5.38 15.14 -4.02
CA MET A 116 6.67 15.82 -4.13
C MET A 116 7.84 14.87 -3.90
N ILE A 117 7.72 13.93 -2.95
CA ILE A 117 8.69 12.84 -2.76
C ILE A 117 8.74 11.97 -4.02
N VAL A 118 7.56 11.52 -4.48
CA VAL A 118 7.40 10.64 -5.64
C VAL A 118 7.99 11.26 -6.90
N PHE A 119 7.60 12.49 -7.24
CA PHE A 119 7.94 13.12 -8.53
C PHE A 119 9.14 14.08 -8.49
N ARG A 120 9.73 14.32 -7.31
CA ARG A 120 10.78 15.35 -7.06
C ARG A 120 10.52 16.65 -7.83
N SER A 121 9.27 17.12 -7.77
CA SER A 121 8.81 18.34 -8.42
C SER A 121 7.86 19.09 -7.49
N ILE A 122 7.88 20.42 -7.54
CA ILE A 122 6.92 21.27 -6.80
C ILE A 122 5.66 21.53 -7.63
N PHE A 123 5.80 21.72 -8.94
CA PHE A 123 4.67 22.10 -9.80
C PHE A 123 3.69 20.95 -10.01
N VAL A 124 4.20 19.73 -10.17
CA VAL A 124 3.38 18.53 -10.39
C VAL A 124 2.40 18.28 -9.23
N PRO A 125 2.84 18.25 -7.95
CA PRO A 125 1.93 18.12 -6.82
C PRO A 125 0.94 19.27 -6.68
N VAL A 126 1.38 20.52 -6.89
CA VAL A 126 0.52 21.69 -6.74
C VAL A 126 -0.60 21.69 -7.79
N LYS A 127 -0.31 21.37 -9.05
CA LYS A 127 -1.38 21.25 -10.07
C LYS A 127 -2.35 20.12 -9.75
N ALA A 128 -1.86 19.01 -9.20
CA ALA A 128 -2.69 17.85 -8.86
C ALA A 128 -3.65 18.20 -7.72
N ALA A 129 -3.14 18.88 -6.69
CA ALA A 129 -3.96 19.40 -5.58
C ALA A 129 -5.03 20.39 -6.06
N ILE A 130 -4.70 21.30 -6.97
CA ILE A 130 -5.67 22.24 -7.55
C ILE A 130 -6.74 21.50 -8.36
N GLY A 131 -6.31 20.52 -9.17
CA GLY A 131 -7.22 19.68 -9.95
C GLY A 131 -8.18 18.90 -9.07
N PHE A 132 -7.67 18.29 -8.00
CA PHE A 132 -8.47 17.60 -6.99
C PHE A 132 -9.49 18.54 -6.33
N LEU A 133 -9.06 19.73 -5.90
CA LEU A 133 -9.95 20.71 -5.27
C LEU A 133 -11.07 21.13 -6.24
N LEU A 134 -10.76 21.28 -7.53
CA LEU A 134 -11.77 21.56 -8.56
C LEU A 134 -12.80 20.43 -8.67
N SER A 135 -12.36 19.16 -8.66
CA SER A 135 -13.25 17.99 -8.68
C SER A 135 -14.15 17.93 -7.45
N VAL A 136 -13.62 18.26 -6.27
CA VAL A 136 -14.39 18.34 -5.01
C VAL A 136 -15.44 19.44 -5.07
N VAL A 137 -15.07 20.64 -5.54
CA VAL A 137 -16.02 21.76 -5.69
C VAL A 137 -17.13 21.40 -6.68
N VAL A 138 -16.82 20.75 -7.79
CA VAL A 138 -17.83 20.31 -8.75
C VAL A 138 -18.74 19.23 -8.16
N SER A 139 -18.17 18.24 -7.46
CA SER A 139 -18.93 17.19 -6.77
C SER A 139 -19.93 17.78 -5.77
N PHE A 140 -19.47 18.67 -4.87
CA PHE A 140 -20.34 19.35 -3.91
C PHE A 140 -21.35 20.25 -4.58
N GLY A 141 -20.93 21.03 -5.58
CA GLY A 141 -21.80 21.92 -6.33
C GLY A 141 -22.95 21.15 -6.97
N THR A 142 -22.67 19.98 -7.56
CA THR A 142 -23.71 19.13 -8.16
C THR A 142 -24.64 18.52 -7.11
N VAL A 143 -24.11 18.06 -5.98
CA VAL A 143 -24.94 17.53 -4.88
C VAL A 143 -25.86 18.62 -4.33
N VAL A 144 -25.34 19.81 -4.04
CA VAL A 144 -26.13 20.96 -3.56
C VAL A 144 -27.19 21.37 -4.60
N LEU A 145 -26.82 21.46 -5.87
CA LEU A 145 -27.73 21.83 -6.96
C LEU A 145 -28.90 20.85 -7.10
N ILE A 146 -28.66 19.55 -6.90
CA ILE A 146 -29.67 18.52 -7.10
C ILE A 146 -30.50 18.28 -5.83
N PHE A 147 -29.84 18.09 -4.69
CA PHE A 147 -30.50 17.68 -3.44
C PHE A 147 -30.98 18.86 -2.60
N GLN A 148 -30.31 20.01 -2.62
CA GLN A 148 -30.79 21.20 -1.89
C GLN A 148 -31.63 22.12 -2.77
N GLN A 149 -31.16 22.44 -3.98
CA GLN A 149 -31.88 23.36 -4.88
C GLN A 149 -32.96 22.67 -5.72
N GLY A 150 -33.01 21.33 -5.71
CA GLY A 150 -34.06 20.55 -6.37
C GLY A 150 -33.93 20.46 -7.88
N LEU A 151 -32.82 20.89 -8.48
CA LEU A 151 -32.64 20.80 -9.93
C LEU A 151 -32.48 19.32 -10.34
N PHE A 152 -33.35 18.79 -11.20
CA PHE A 152 -33.44 17.36 -11.55
C PHE A 152 -33.91 16.41 -10.43
N ALA A 153 -34.47 16.94 -9.34
CA ALA A 153 -34.99 16.13 -8.23
C ALA A 153 -36.10 15.15 -8.69
N ASP A 154 -37.04 15.62 -9.52
CA ASP A 154 -38.14 14.79 -10.06
C ASP A 154 -37.64 13.64 -10.94
N ALA A 155 -36.64 13.91 -11.79
CA ALA A 155 -36.07 12.91 -12.70
C ALA A 155 -35.30 11.83 -11.95
N LEU A 156 -34.77 12.17 -10.77
CA LEU A 156 -34.02 11.25 -9.93
C LEU A 156 -34.90 10.62 -8.85
N GLY A 157 -36.15 11.05 -8.63
CA GLY A 157 -36.99 10.58 -7.53
C GLY A 157 -36.39 10.94 -6.17
N VAL A 158 -36.07 12.22 -5.97
CA VAL A 158 -35.48 12.76 -4.73
C VAL A 158 -36.37 13.86 -4.20
N THR A 159 -36.66 13.83 -2.91
CA THR A 159 -37.26 14.99 -2.23
C THR A 159 -36.14 15.95 -1.83
N PRO A 160 -36.17 17.23 -2.28
CA PRO A 160 -35.16 18.19 -1.88
C PRO A 160 -35.11 18.35 -0.36
N GLY A 161 -33.90 18.42 0.19
CA GLY A 161 -33.71 18.46 1.63
C GLY A 161 -32.28 18.83 2.04
N PRO A 162 -32.08 19.04 3.34
CA PRO A 162 -30.76 19.30 3.90
C PRO A 162 -29.84 18.09 3.71
N ILE A 163 -28.55 18.38 3.57
CA ILE A 163 -27.52 17.36 3.36
C ILE A 163 -26.87 17.00 4.69
N LEU A 164 -26.45 15.74 4.83
CA LEU A 164 -25.77 15.28 6.02
C LEU A 164 -24.43 15.99 6.26
N SER A 165 -24.21 16.44 7.48
CA SER A 165 -23.06 17.27 7.87
C SER A 165 -21.70 16.58 7.73
N PHE A 166 -21.63 15.24 7.73
CA PHE A 166 -20.36 14.51 7.53
C PHE A 166 -20.04 14.18 6.07
N MET A 167 -21.00 14.37 5.16
CA MET A 167 -20.85 14.01 3.76
C MET A 167 -19.69 14.74 3.07
N PRO A 168 -19.45 16.05 3.28
CA PRO A 168 -18.33 16.73 2.62
C PRO A 168 -16.97 16.13 2.97
N ILE A 169 -16.77 15.79 4.25
CA ILE A 169 -15.52 15.16 4.71
C ILE A 169 -15.36 13.79 4.07
N LEU A 170 -16.42 12.99 4.05
CA LEU A 170 -16.41 11.64 3.47
C LEU A 170 -16.11 11.67 1.96
N LEU A 171 -16.84 12.50 1.21
CA LEU A 171 -16.64 12.68 -0.23
C LEU A 171 -15.23 13.18 -0.55
N MET A 172 -14.72 14.16 0.21
CA MET A 172 -13.35 14.65 0.03
C MET A 172 -12.33 13.54 0.27
N ALA A 173 -12.48 12.75 1.34
CA ALA A 173 -11.58 11.65 1.68
C ALA A 173 -11.57 10.56 0.59
N ILE A 174 -12.75 10.14 0.13
CA ILE A 174 -12.87 9.07 -0.86
C ILE A 174 -12.41 9.57 -2.23
N LEU A 175 -12.87 10.73 -2.69
CA LEU A 175 -12.41 11.32 -3.96
C LEU A 175 -10.90 11.49 -3.95
N PHE A 176 -10.33 11.90 -2.81
CA PHE A 176 -8.89 12.03 -2.67
C PHE A 176 -8.17 10.70 -2.86
N GLY A 177 -8.55 9.67 -2.08
CA GLY A 177 -7.93 8.35 -2.18
C GLY A 177 -7.98 7.78 -3.60
N LEU A 178 -9.13 7.91 -4.26
CA LEU A 178 -9.33 7.41 -5.63
C LEU A 178 -8.59 8.25 -6.69
N ALA A 179 -8.49 9.56 -6.47
CA ALA A 179 -7.81 10.48 -7.38
C ALA A 179 -6.29 10.22 -7.39
N MET A 180 -5.67 10.06 -6.23
CA MET A 180 -4.20 10.08 -6.15
C MET A 180 -3.54 8.96 -6.94
N ASP A 181 -4.14 7.77 -6.95
CA ASP A 181 -3.60 6.59 -7.63
C ASP A 181 -3.44 6.83 -9.13
N TYR A 182 -4.45 7.44 -9.78
CA TYR A 182 -4.35 7.75 -11.20
C TYR A 182 -3.33 8.85 -11.51
N GLU A 183 -3.04 9.73 -10.57
CA GLU A 183 -2.08 10.83 -10.78
C GLU A 183 -0.68 10.25 -10.82
N VAL A 184 -0.43 9.35 -9.87
CA VAL A 184 0.80 8.57 -9.81
C VAL A 184 1.00 7.81 -11.12
N PHE A 185 0.03 6.99 -11.54
CA PHE A 185 0.17 6.22 -12.78
C PHE A 185 0.41 7.07 -14.03
N LEU A 186 -0.36 8.15 -14.19
CA LEU A 186 -0.32 8.94 -15.41
C LEU A 186 0.93 9.82 -15.49
N VAL A 187 1.36 10.38 -14.36
CA VAL A 187 2.53 11.27 -14.33
C VAL A 187 3.84 10.50 -14.16
N SER A 188 3.85 9.31 -13.57
CA SER A 188 5.05 8.44 -13.51
C SER A 188 5.53 8.10 -14.91
N GLY A 189 4.64 7.60 -15.79
CA GLY A 189 5.01 7.31 -17.18
C GLY A 189 5.45 8.55 -17.97
N MET A 190 4.93 9.74 -17.66
CA MET A 190 5.45 11.00 -18.24
C MET A 190 6.84 11.33 -17.70
N ARG A 191 7.09 11.08 -16.41
CA ARG A 191 8.36 11.40 -15.77
C ARG A 191 9.47 10.49 -16.27
N GLU A 192 9.18 9.21 -16.43
CA GLU A 192 10.09 8.19 -16.97
C GLU A 192 10.62 8.62 -18.35
N ASP A 193 9.73 8.89 -19.32
CA ASP A 193 10.14 9.30 -20.67
C ASP A 193 10.88 10.67 -20.64
N PHE A 194 10.57 11.55 -19.68
CA PHE A 194 11.27 12.81 -19.48
C PHE A 194 12.69 12.64 -18.92
N VAL A 195 12.90 11.73 -17.97
CA VAL A 195 14.22 11.46 -17.38
C VAL A 195 15.17 10.88 -18.44
N HIS A 196 14.68 9.99 -19.31
CA HIS A 196 15.51 9.41 -20.38
C HIS A 196 15.80 10.36 -21.54
N HIS A 197 14.81 11.15 -21.99
CA HIS A 197 14.93 11.92 -23.24
C HIS A 197 15.06 13.44 -23.06
N GLY A 198 14.66 13.99 -21.92
CA GLY A 198 14.71 15.42 -21.62
C GLY A 198 13.77 16.32 -22.45
N ASP A 199 12.89 15.71 -23.27
CA ASP A 199 11.85 16.39 -24.04
C ASP A 199 10.48 16.27 -23.37
N ALA A 200 10.01 17.38 -22.79
CA ALA A 200 8.75 17.43 -22.07
C ALA A 200 7.52 17.16 -22.96
N LYS A 201 7.53 17.56 -24.23
CA LYS A 201 6.35 17.37 -25.09
C LYS A 201 6.23 15.92 -25.52
N ARG A 202 7.35 15.29 -25.87
CA ARG A 202 7.42 13.86 -26.16
C ARG A 202 6.99 13.06 -24.93
N ALA A 203 7.53 13.39 -23.76
CA ALA A 203 7.20 12.73 -22.49
C ALA A 203 5.69 12.73 -22.18
N ILE A 204 5.02 13.86 -22.40
CA ILE A 204 3.57 13.94 -22.24
C ILE A 204 2.86 13.01 -23.24
N VAL A 205 3.23 13.02 -24.52
CA VAL A 205 2.54 12.22 -25.54
C VAL A 205 2.77 10.72 -25.33
N THR A 206 4.02 10.30 -25.16
CA THR A 206 4.38 8.89 -25.01
C THR A 206 3.89 8.35 -23.67
N GLY A 207 4.24 9.01 -22.56
CA GLY A 207 3.90 8.59 -21.20
C GLY A 207 2.40 8.57 -20.92
N PHE A 208 1.67 9.60 -21.40
CA PHE A 208 0.21 9.62 -21.28
C PHE A 208 -0.44 8.46 -22.04
N SER A 209 0.03 8.17 -23.26
CA SER A 209 -0.63 7.16 -24.12
C SER A 209 -0.57 5.74 -23.55
N GLY A 210 0.48 5.43 -22.76
CA GLY A 210 0.64 4.15 -22.08
C GLY A 210 -0.37 3.97 -20.94
N ALA A 211 -0.48 4.97 -20.07
CA ALA A 211 -1.35 4.91 -18.88
C ALA A 211 -2.83 5.23 -19.18
N ALA A 212 -3.12 6.05 -20.19
CA ALA A 212 -4.46 6.59 -20.43
C ALA A 212 -5.54 5.51 -20.57
N ARG A 213 -5.26 4.41 -21.27
CA ARG A 213 -6.25 3.34 -21.47
C ARG A 213 -6.66 2.65 -20.16
N VAL A 214 -5.70 2.43 -19.27
CA VAL A 214 -5.94 1.78 -17.97
C VAL A 214 -6.72 2.72 -17.07
N VAL A 215 -6.30 3.99 -17.00
CA VAL A 215 -6.98 5.03 -16.20
C VAL A 215 -8.41 5.26 -16.68
N THR A 216 -8.66 5.36 -17.99
CA THR A 216 -10.02 5.51 -18.52
C THR A 216 -10.91 4.31 -18.16
N ALA A 217 -10.40 3.09 -18.30
CA ALA A 217 -11.16 1.89 -17.99
C ALA A 217 -11.54 1.85 -16.50
N ALA A 218 -10.57 2.10 -15.61
CA ALA A 218 -10.80 2.13 -14.17
C ALA A 218 -11.78 3.24 -13.76
N ALA A 219 -11.61 4.45 -14.31
CA ALA A 219 -12.52 5.57 -14.05
C ALA A 219 -13.95 5.29 -14.53
N LEU A 220 -14.13 4.68 -15.70
CA LEU A 220 -15.47 4.30 -16.19
C LEU A 220 -16.12 3.25 -15.29
N ILE A 221 -15.38 2.23 -14.86
CA ILE A 221 -15.90 1.22 -13.94
C ILE A 221 -16.40 1.88 -12.65
N MET A 222 -15.57 2.71 -12.01
CA MET A 222 -15.96 3.38 -10.77
C MET A 222 -17.14 4.33 -10.97
N PHE A 223 -17.13 5.10 -12.07
CA PHE A 223 -18.24 5.99 -12.41
C PHE A 223 -19.56 5.21 -12.53
N PHE A 224 -19.59 4.10 -13.28
CA PHE A 224 -20.81 3.31 -13.44
C PHE A 224 -21.25 2.62 -12.15
N VAL A 225 -20.31 2.15 -11.32
CA VAL A 225 -20.63 1.57 -10.00
C VAL A 225 -21.34 2.59 -9.11
N PHE A 226 -20.79 3.80 -8.98
CA PHE A 226 -21.44 4.85 -8.16
C PHE A 226 -22.71 5.38 -8.81
N ALA A 227 -22.74 5.54 -10.14
CA ALA A 227 -23.94 5.98 -10.85
C ALA A 227 -25.10 4.98 -10.71
N ALA A 228 -24.82 3.68 -10.59
CA ALA A 228 -25.84 2.64 -10.37
C ALA A 228 -26.54 2.74 -9.01
N PHE A 229 -25.90 3.34 -7.99
CA PHE A 229 -26.54 3.58 -6.69
C PHE A 229 -27.45 4.81 -6.67
N VAL A 230 -27.46 5.62 -7.74
CA VAL A 230 -28.29 6.83 -7.78
C VAL A 230 -29.78 6.50 -7.92
N PRO A 231 -30.26 5.62 -8.83
CA PRO A 231 -31.69 5.39 -8.99
C PRO A 231 -32.36 4.76 -7.76
N GLU A 232 -31.72 3.76 -7.12
CA GLU A 232 -32.33 2.93 -6.07
C GLU A 232 -31.78 3.14 -4.65
N GLY A 233 -30.79 4.03 -4.48
CA GLY A 233 -30.21 4.29 -3.16
C GLY A 233 -31.20 4.96 -2.22
N ALA A 234 -31.25 4.52 -0.95
CA ALA A 234 -31.87 5.28 0.13
C ALA A 234 -31.21 6.68 0.23
N GLY A 235 -31.96 7.70 0.64
CA GLY A 235 -31.60 9.13 0.47
C GLY A 235 -30.14 9.49 0.76
N VAL A 236 -29.57 8.95 1.84
CA VAL A 236 -28.16 9.15 2.22
C VAL A 236 -27.17 8.58 1.20
N ILE A 237 -27.36 7.32 0.81
CA ILE A 237 -26.47 6.61 -0.13
C ILE A 237 -26.53 7.28 -1.50
N LYS A 238 -27.72 7.67 -1.94
CA LYS A 238 -27.98 8.33 -3.22
C LYS A 238 -27.19 9.63 -3.37
N THR A 239 -27.17 10.43 -2.30
CA THR A 239 -26.44 11.70 -2.26
C THR A 239 -24.93 11.50 -2.35
N ILE A 240 -24.39 10.56 -1.57
CA ILE A 240 -22.96 10.21 -1.59
C ILE A 240 -22.56 9.63 -2.94
N ALA A 241 -23.34 8.69 -3.46
CA ALA A 241 -23.09 8.01 -4.73
C ALA A 241 -23.05 9.01 -5.90
N LEU A 242 -24.00 9.96 -5.95
CA LEU A 242 -24.00 10.99 -6.99
C LEU A 242 -22.77 11.89 -6.87
N GLY A 243 -22.43 12.33 -5.66
CA GLY A 243 -21.24 13.13 -5.40
C GLY A 243 -19.96 12.43 -5.87
N LEU A 244 -19.80 11.14 -5.55
CA LEU A 244 -18.64 10.35 -5.98
C LEU A 244 -18.62 10.13 -7.49
N ALA A 245 -19.74 9.77 -8.10
CA ALA A 245 -19.84 9.55 -9.55
C ALA A 245 -19.41 10.81 -10.32
N VAL A 246 -20.01 11.97 -9.97
CA VAL A 246 -19.69 13.25 -10.61
C VAL A 246 -18.25 13.67 -10.35
N GLY A 247 -17.78 13.52 -9.11
CA GLY A 247 -16.41 13.87 -8.73
C GLY A 247 -15.37 13.04 -9.49
N ILE A 248 -15.55 11.72 -9.56
CA ILE A 248 -14.64 10.80 -10.29
C ILE A 248 -14.69 11.07 -11.79
N PHE A 249 -15.87 11.29 -12.36
CA PHE A 249 -16.02 11.60 -13.77
C PHE A 249 -15.27 12.90 -14.12
N PHE A 250 -15.50 13.96 -13.36
CA PHE A 250 -14.86 15.24 -13.59
C PHE A 250 -13.34 15.15 -13.40
N ASP A 251 -12.89 14.46 -12.35
CA ASP A 251 -11.47 14.26 -12.05
C ASP A 251 -10.75 13.46 -13.14
N ALA A 252 -11.31 12.32 -13.55
CA ALA A 252 -10.69 11.47 -14.54
C ALA A 252 -10.64 12.14 -15.92
N PHE A 253 -11.76 12.68 -16.40
CA PHE A 253 -11.87 13.15 -17.78
C PHE A 253 -11.48 14.62 -17.96
N LEU A 254 -11.99 15.50 -17.10
CA LEU A 254 -11.73 16.93 -17.25
C LEU A 254 -10.39 17.34 -16.62
N VAL A 255 -10.09 16.83 -15.43
CA VAL A 255 -8.83 17.17 -14.77
C VAL A 255 -7.67 16.38 -15.36
N ARG A 256 -7.67 15.04 -15.28
CA ARG A 256 -6.49 14.24 -15.67
C ARG A 256 -6.30 14.09 -17.17
N MET A 257 -7.37 13.87 -17.94
CA MET A 257 -7.21 13.70 -19.39
C MET A 257 -7.03 15.02 -20.13
N THR A 258 -7.48 16.13 -19.56
CA THR A 258 -7.51 17.43 -20.25
C THR A 258 -6.63 18.47 -19.56
N LEU A 259 -6.95 18.85 -18.31
CA LEU A 259 -6.26 19.94 -17.61
C LEU A 259 -4.78 19.61 -17.30
N VAL A 260 -4.49 18.38 -16.86
CA VAL A 260 -3.14 17.95 -16.47
C VAL A 260 -2.17 17.97 -17.66
N PRO A 261 -2.44 17.30 -18.81
CA PRO A 261 -1.57 17.38 -19.98
C PRO A 261 -1.41 18.81 -20.50
N ALA A 262 -2.48 19.61 -20.49
CA ALA A 262 -2.44 21.01 -20.92
C ALA A 262 -1.52 21.85 -20.01
N ALA A 263 -1.65 21.73 -18.69
CA ALA A 263 -0.80 22.41 -17.72
C ALA A 263 0.66 21.98 -17.85
N MET A 264 0.91 20.68 -18.03
CA MET A 264 2.26 20.14 -18.26
C MET A 264 2.87 20.66 -19.56
N ALA A 265 2.08 20.75 -20.64
CA ALA A 265 2.53 21.27 -21.92
C ALA A 265 2.88 22.77 -21.85
N LEU A 266 2.11 23.56 -21.10
CA LEU A 266 2.36 24.99 -20.88
C LEU A 266 3.64 25.23 -20.05
N LEU A 267 3.86 24.41 -19.02
CA LEU A 267 5.02 24.53 -18.13
C LEU A 267 6.30 23.93 -18.74
N GLY A 268 6.17 22.95 -19.63
CA GLY A 268 7.28 22.27 -20.32
C GLY A 268 8.33 21.75 -19.33
N LYS A 269 9.60 22.10 -19.54
CA LYS A 269 10.71 21.67 -18.67
C LYS A 269 10.60 22.20 -17.24
N ARG A 270 9.88 23.30 -17.00
CA ARG A 270 9.71 23.88 -15.65
C ARG A 270 8.77 23.05 -14.79
N ALA A 271 7.91 22.21 -15.41
CA ALA A 271 7.02 21.32 -14.68
C ALA A 271 7.78 20.35 -13.77
N TRP A 272 9.02 20.01 -14.11
CA TRP A 272 9.88 19.06 -13.40
C TRP A 272 10.93 19.75 -12.52
N TRP A 273 10.78 21.04 -12.28
CA TRP A 273 11.77 21.81 -11.52
C TRP A 273 11.64 21.60 -10.02
N ILE A 274 12.80 21.45 -9.36
CA ILE A 274 12.93 21.41 -7.91
C ILE A 274 14.17 22.21 -7.44
N PRO A 275 14.10 22.95 -6.32
CA PRO A 275 15.27 23.57 -5.71
C PRO A 275 16.28 22.54 -5.22
N ARG A 276 17.57 22.78 -5.47
CA ARG A 276 18.68 21.88 -5.05
C ARG A 276 18.73 21.56 -3.55
N TRP A 277 18.27 22.47 -2.70
CA TRP A 277 18.24 22.23 -1.25
C TRP A 277 17.15 21.22 -0.88
N LEU A 278 16.01 21.26 -1.57
CA LEU A 278 14.87 20.38 -1.33
C LEU A 278 15.15 19.00 -1.93
N ASP A 279 15.74 18.98 -3.12
CA ASP A 279 16.19 17.77 -3.80
C ASP A 279 17.21 16.96 -2.99
N ARG A 280 17.94 17.61 -2.08
CA ARG A 280 18.90 16.96 -1.17
C ARG A 280 18.25 16.39 0.09
N ILE A 281 17.10 16.92 0.50
CA ILE A 281 16.37 16.51 1.70
C ILE A 281 15.38 15.39 1.38
N LEU A 282 14.80 15.40 0.18
CA LEU A 282 13.85 14.38 -0.24
C LEU A 282 14.54 13.02 -0.40
N PRO A 283 13.97 11.94 0.18
CA PRO A 283 14.48 10.60 -0.03
C PRO A 283 14.28 10.16 -1.49
N ASP A 284 15.21 9.37 -2.02
CA ASP A 284 15.05 8.76 -3.34
C ASP A 284 14.19 7.50 -3.19
N VAL A 285 12.94 7.59 -3.62
CA VAL A 285 11.99 6.48 -3.57
C VAL A 285 11.75 6.03 -5.00
N ASP A 286 12.36 4.92 -5.37
CA ASP A 286 12.08 4.22 -6.61
C ASP A 286 10.79 3.41 -6.44
N ILE A 287 9.71 3.91 -7.03
CA ILE A 287 8.36 3.34 -6.87
C ILE A 287 8.18 2.11 -7.75
N GLU A 288 8.90 2.04 -8.87
CA GLU A 288 8.76 0.97 -9.87
C GLU A 288 9.90 -0.07 -9.79
N GLY A 289 10.95 0.22 -9.01
CA GLY A 289 12.06 -0.70 -8.74
C GLY A 289 13.01 -0.87 -9.92
N GLU A 290 13.02 0.06 -10.87
CA GLU A 290 13.89 0.01 -12.04
C GLU A 290 15.37 0.05 -11.67
N GLY A 291 15.75 0.89 -10.70
CA GLY A 291 17.14 0.98 -10.24
C GLY A 291 17.63 -0.30 -9.58
N LEU A 292 16.73 -1.05 -8.94
CA LEU A 292 17.05 -2.37 -8.39
C LEU A 292 17.19 -3.42 -9.49
N ARG A 293 16.33 -3.38 -10.52
CA ARG A 293 16.39 -4.27 -11.67
C ARG A 293 17.65 -4.04 -12.50
N GLU A 294 17.98 -2.80 -12.82
CA GLU A 294 19.22 -2.46 -13.53
C GLU A 294 20.46 -2.91 -12.74
N HIS A 295 20.43 -2.73 -11.41
CA HIS A 295 21.50 -3.22 -10.55
C HIS A 295 21.62 -4.74 -10.57
N GLN A 296 20.50 -5.47 -10.50
CA GLN A 296 20.48 -6.93 -10.58
C GLN A 296 21.00 -7.42 -11.94
N ASP A 297 20.53 -6.84 -13.04
CA ASP A 297 20.99 -7.16 -14.39
C ASP A 297 22.50 -6.92 -14.55
N ASP A 298 23.02 -5.82 -13.99
CA ASP A 298 24.45 -5.50 -14.03
C ASP A 298 25.28 -6.45 -13.17
N VAL A 299 24.77 -6.87 -12.01
CA VAL A 299 25.41 -7.86 -11.12
C VAL A 299 25.41 -9.24 -11.76
N ASP A 300 24.30 -9.67 -12.34
CA ASP A 300 24.18 -10.95 -13.03
C ASP A 300 25.10 -11.00 -14.26
N TRP A 301 25.16 -9.92 -15.04
CA TRP A 301 26.13 -9.77 -16.14
C TRP A 301 27.58 -9.82 -15.63
N ALA A 302 27.89 -9.12 -14.53
CA ALA A 302 29.22 -9.11 -13.93
C ALA A 302 29.66 -10.52 -13.47
N HIS A 303 28.75 -11.29 -12.87
CA HIS A 303 29.01 -12.68 -12.47
C HIS A 303 29.11 -13.63 -13.66
N ALA A 304 28.28 -13.45 -14.69
CA ALA A 304 28.28 -14.28 -15.90
C ALA A 304 29.53 -14.07 -16.77
N SER A 305 30.17 -12.90 -16.71
CA SER A 305 31.37 -12.58 -17.50
C SER A 305 32.55 -13.52 -17.27
N GLY A 306 32.66 -14.13 -16.07
CA GLY A 306 33.81 -14.93 -15.64
C GLY A 306 35.14 -14.16 -15.53
N ALA A 307 35.15 -12.85 -15.78
CA ALA A 307 36.34 -12.01 -15.79
C ALA A 307 36.51 -11.27 -14.45
N ALA A 308 37.76 -10.97 -14.08
CA ALA A 308 38.05 -10.09 -12.95
C ALA A 308 37.81 -8.63 -13.31
N VAL A 309 37.99 -8.24 -14.57
CA VAL A 309 37.58 -6.94 -15.10
C VAL A 309 36.93 -7.16 -16.45
N ALA A 310 35.68 -6.73 -16.63
CA ALA A 310 35.08 -6.63 -17.95
C ALA A 310 34.43 -5.27 -18.19
N ALA A 311 34.43 -4.86 -19.44
CA ALA A 311 33.79 -3.67 -19.95
C ALA A 311 33.14 -3.99 -21.29
N GLU A 312 31.90 -3.54 -21.47
CA GLU A 312 31.14 -3.67 -22.71
C GLU A 312 30.67 -2.29 -23.15
N ARG A 313 31.17 -1.87 -24.31
CA ARG A 313 30.97 -0.55 -24.93
C ARG A 313 31.15 0.60 -23.95
N LEU A 314 32.13 0.48 -23.04
CA LEU A 314 32.37 1.44 -21.98
C LEU A 314 32.84 2.77 -22.57
N VAL A 315 32.08 3.83 -22.34
CA VAL A 315 32.45 5.19 -22.75
C VAL A 315 32.97 5.94 -21.55
N VAL A 316 34.23 6.36 -21.64
CA VAL A 316 34.93 7.10 -20.59
C VAL A 316 35.15 8.53 -21.05
N GLY A 317 34.95 9.50 -20.16
CA GLY A 317 35.28 10.88 -20.49
C GLY A 317 34.90 11.91 -19.44
N VAL A 318 35.38 13.12 -19.70
CA VAL A 318 35.07 14.34 -18.94
C VAL A 318 34.56 15.40 -19.93
N PRO A 319 33.89 16.48 -19.48
CA PRO A 319 33.48 17.55 -20.38
C PRO A 319 34.65 18.05 -21.25
N GLY A 320 34.52 17.94 -22.57
CA GLY A 320 35.55 18.33 -23.54
C GLY A 320 36.52 17.22 -23.99
N ARG A 321 36.47 16.01 -23.42
CA ARG A 321 37.28 14.86 -23.86
C ARG A 321 36.57 13.53 -23.59
N ARG A 322 36.28 12.76 -24.64
CA ARG A 322 35.61 11.46 -24.58
C ARG A 322 36.40 10.42 -25.35
N LEU A 323 36.56 9.23 -24.77
CA LEU A 323 37.14 8.08 -25.43
C LEU A 323 36.08 7.38 -26.29
N ARG A 324 36.52 6.62 -27.29
CA ARG A 324 35.65 5.70 -28.03
C ARG A 324 35.19 4.56 -27.09
N PRO A 325 34.06 3.90 -27.38
CA PRO A 325 33.62 2.75 -26.60
C PRO A 325 34.75 1.71 -26.47
N VAL A 326 34.99 1.25 -25.25
CA VAL A 326 36.02 0.26 -24.92
C VAL A 326 35.36 -1.05 -24.51
N ASP A 327 35.74 -2.12 -25.18
CA ASP A 327 35.42 -3.49 -24.78
C ASP A 327 36.68 -4.11 -24.14
N LEU A 328 36.52 -4.74 -22.98
CA LEU A 328 37.61 -5.35 -22.22
C LEU A 328 37.10 -6.59 -21.51
N SER A 329 37.92 -7.66 -21.49
CA SER A 329 37.68 -8.81 -20.63
C SER A 329 39.03 -9.34 -20.15
N ALA A 330 39.22 -9.39 -18.84
CA ALA A 330 40.48 -9.72 -18.19
C ALA A 330 40.22 -10.71 -17.04
N PRO A 331 40.60 -11.99 -17.17
CA PRO A 331 40.49 -12.98 -16.11
C PRO A 331 41.34 -12.63 -14.88
N ALA A 332 41.03 -13.25 -13.73
CA ALA A 332 41.85 -13.10 -12.53
C ALA A 332 43.30 -13.56 -12.79
N GLY A 333 44.28 -12.77 -12.34
CA GLY A 333 45.70 -13.05 -12.55
C GLY A 333 46.26 -12.65 -13.93
N SER A 334 45.44 -12.08 -14.81
CA SER A 334 45.90 -11.58 -16.11
C SER A 334 46.53 -10.18 -16.02
N LEU A 335 47.40 -9.87 -16.97
CA LEU A 335 47.97 -8.54 -17.18
C LEU A 335 47.39 -7.95 -18.48
N VAL A 336 46.73 -6.80 -18.37
CA VAL A 336 46.22 -6.06 -19.53
C VAL A 336 47.13 -4.87 -19.81
N LEU A 337 47.72 -4.85 -21.01
CA LEU A 337 48.50 -3.71 -21.49
C LEU A 337 47.59 -2.75 -22.26
N VAL A 338 47.53 -1.49 -21.83
CA VAL A 338 46.78 -0.43 -22.54
C VAL A 338 47.75 0.61 -23.06
N GLU A 339 47.76 0.78 -24.39
CA GLU A 339 48.58 1.77 -25.09
C GLU A 339 47.72 2.95 -25.59
N GLY A 340 48.31 4.14 -25.62
CA GLY A 340 47.64 5.36 -26.07
C GLY A 340 48.12 6.63 -25.39
N ALA A 341 47.46 7.75 -25.68
CA ALA A 341 47.80 9.03 -25.09
C ALA A 341 47.67 8.96 -23.55
N VAL A 342 48.61 9.60 -22.84
CA VAL A 342 48.68 9.55 -21.36
C VAL A 342 47.37 9.97 -20.70
N ALA A 343 46.69 10.98 -21.25
CA ALA A 343 45.42 11.46 -20.72
C ALA A 343 44.28 10.45 -20.91
N ASP A 344 44.23 9.71 -22.02
CA ASP A 344 43.17 8.72 -22.27
C ASP A 344 43.35 7.48 -21.39
N ARG A 345 44.60 7.01 -21.23
CA ARG A 345 44.94 5.92 -20.30
C ARG A 345 44.62 6.26 -18.86
N ARG A 346 44.87 7.51 -18.44
CA ARG A 346 44.52 8.00 -17.09
C ARG A 346 43.01 8.07 -16.88
N LEU A 347 42.24 8.49 -17.89
CA LEU A 347 40.78 8.51 -17.82
C LEU A 347 40.23 7.09 -17.69
N LEU A 348 40.68 6.15 -18.54
CA LEU A 348 40.26 4.75 -18.48
C LEU A 348 40.62 4.11 -17.13
N GLY A 349 41.86 4.29 -16.67
CA GLY A 349 42.32 3.77 -15.38
C GLY A 349 41.54 4.36 -14.19
N ALA A 350 41.23 5.67 -14.23
CA ALA A 350 40.42 6.30 -13.20
C ALA A 350 38.96 5.80 -13.19
N THR A 351 38.38 5.49 -14.36
CA THR A 351 37.03 4.92 -14.44
C THR A 351 36.99 3.46 -14.00
N LEU A 352 37.93 2.63 -14.44
CA LEU A 352 38.03 1.24 -13.97
C LEU A 352 38.37 1.18 -12.47
N GLY A 353 39.13 2.14 -11.95
CA GLY A 353 39.36 2.31 -10.51
C GLY A 353 38.25 3.02 -9.75
N ALA A 354 37.06 3.19 -10.34
CA ALA A 354 35.88 3.82 -9.73
C ALA A 354 36.08 5.26 -9.18
N ARG A 355 37.11 5.97 -9.65
CA ARG A 355 37.38 7.39 -9.32
C ARG A 355 36.67 8.36 -10.26
N LEU A 356 36.16 7.85 -11.38
CA LEU A 356 35.40 8.59 -12.39
C LEU A 356 34.21 7.73 -12.83
N ALA A 357 33.00 8.27 -12.78
CA ALA A 357 31.82 7.57 -13.25
C ALA A 357 31.88 7.34 -14.77
N PRO A 358 31.45 6.16 -15.28
CA PRO A 358 31.32 5.94 -16.71
C PRO A 358 30.26 6.87 -17.31
N LEU A 359 30.45 7.29 -18.57
CA LEU A 359 29.45 8.10 -19.28
C LEU A 359 28.32 7.25 -19.87
N SER A 360 28.65 6.04 -20.32
CA SER A 360 27.70 5.02 -20.80
C SER A 360 28.42 3.66 -20.93
N GLY A 361 27.66 2.59 -21.17
CA GLY A 361 28.17 1.23 -21.25
C GLY A 361 28.24 0.56 -19.88
N ARG A 362 28.59 -0.73 -19.85
CA ARG A 362 28.66 -1.53 -18.62
C ARG A 362 30.11 -1.89 -18.35
N ALA A 363 30.50 -1.88 -17.08
CA ALA A 363 31.81 -2.37 -16.68
C ALA A 363 31.77 -2.81 -15.21
N HIS A 364 32.51 -3.86 -14.88
CA HIS A 364 32.62 -4.36 -13.52
C HIS A 364 34.08 -4.69 -13.20
N VAL A 365 34.40 -4.61 -11.90
CA VAL A 365 35.70 -4.96 -11.37
C VAL A 365 35.49 -5.88 -10.18
N THR A 366 36.12 -7.04 -10.20
CA THR A 366 36.03 -8.08 -9.17
C THR A 366 34.58 -8.49 -8.87
N GLY A 367 33.74 -8.57 -9.90
CA GLY A 367 32.31 -8.89 -9.76
C GLY A 367 31.42 -7.72 -9.31
N HIS A 368 31.97 -6.52 -9.12
CA HIS A 368 31.23 -5.34 -8.68
C HIS A 368 31.00 -4.37 -9.85
N PRO A 369 29.75 -4.10 -10.27
CA PRO A 369 29.46 -3.15 -11.34
C PRO A 369 29.84 -1.72 -10.97
N LEU A 370 30.47 -1.00 -11.90
CA LEU A 370 31.00 0.34 -11.67
C LEU A 370 29.91 1.42 -11.51
N ALA A 371 28.73 1.23 -12.12
CA ALA A 371 27.65 2.19 -12.03
C ALA A 371 26.99 2.22 -10.64
N SER A 372 26.77 1.04 -10.04
CA SER A 372 26.04 0.88 -8.77
C SER A 372 26.96 0.64 -7.55
N GLU A 373 28.10 -0.04 -7.72
CA GLU A 373 28.98 -0.48 -6.63
C GLU A 373 30.37 0.17 -6.67
N ALA A 374 30.49 1.38 -7.24
CA ALA A 374 31.75 2.14 -7.30
C ALA A 374 32.49 2.21 -5.94
N GLY A 375 31.75 2.34 -4.83
CA GLY A 375 32.32 2.37 -3.49
C GLY A 375 33.07 1.08 -3.10
N ARG A 376 32.60 -0.09 -3.52
CA ARG A 376 33.27 -1.38 -3.28
C ARG A 376 34.51 -1.51 -4.14
N VAL A 377 34.41 -1.16 -5.44
CA VAL A 377 35.55 -1.15 -6.37
C VAL A 377 36.66 -0.21 -5.88
N LEU A 378 36.31 0.97 -5.38
CA LEU A 378 37.27 1.92 -4.79
C LEU A 378 38.10 1.31 -3.64
N THR A 379 37.55 0.33 -2.91
CA THR A 379 38.25 -0.33 -1.80
C THR A 379 39.05 -1.55 -2.22
N SER A 380 38.80 -2.11 -3.41
CA SER A 380 39.50 -3.29 -3.93
C SER A 380 40.57 -2.98 -4.98
N VAL A 381 40.58 -1.75 -5.53
CA VAL A 381 41.52 -1.36 -6.59
C VAL A 381 42.63 -0.43 -6.08
N ALA A 382 43.87 -0.88 -6.21
CA ALA A 382 45.06 -0.04 -6.05
C ALA A 382 45.43 0.63 -7.39
N MET A 383 45.86 1.90 -7.35
CA MET A 383 46.41 2.60 -8.52
C MET A 383 47.80 3.14 -8.21
N ALA A 384 48.75 2.84 -9.09
CA ALA A 384 50.12 3.33 -9.03
C ALA A 384 50.46 4.11 -10.31
N ASP A 385 51.01 5.32 -10.18
CA ASP A 385 51.63 6.05 -11.28
C ASP A 385 53.15 5.91 -11.14
N LEU A 386 53.78 5.27 -12.12
CA LEU A 386 55.22 5.01 -12.13
C LEU A 386 56.05 6.18 -12.70
N GLY A 387 55.41 7.27 -13.14
CA GLY A 387 56.09 8.45 -13.67
C GLY A 387 56.92 8.16 -14.92
N ARG A 388 57.85 9.08 -15.26
CA ARG A 388 58.88 8.83 -16.26
C ARG A 388 59.98 7.97 -15.64
N VAL A 389 60.13 6.75 -16.15
CA VAL A 389 61.13 5.76 -15.71
C VAL A 389 62.53 6.13 -16.24
N ASP A 390 62.86 7.42 -16.30
CA ASP A 390 64.15 7.93 -16.80
C ASP A 390 65.25 7.90 -15.72
N ARG A 391 64.90 7.50 -14.50
CA ARG A 391 65.80 7.33 -13.36
C ARG A 391 65.57 5.97 -12.71
N VAL A 392 66.22 4.94 -13.24
CA VAL A 392 66.31 3.65 -12.56
C VAL A 392 67.77 3.43 -12.21
N ASP A 393 68.09 3.53 -10.92
CA ASP A 393 69.26 2.83 -10.37
C ASP A 393 69.09 1.34 -10.70
N SER A 394 70.14 0.74 -11.26
CA SER A 394 70.14 -0.45 -12.12
C SER A 394 69.76 -1.80 -11.47
N GLY A 395 68.77 -1.84 -10.59
CA GLY A 395 68.35 -3.08 -9.92
C GLY A 395 66.89 -3.14 -9.45
N VAL A 396 66.08 -2.10 -9.63
CA VAL A 396 64.67 -2.09 -9.19
C VAL A 396 63.77 -2.59 -10.32
N THR A 397 63.02 -3.66 -10.09
CA THR A 397 62.05 -4.16 -11.07
C THR A 397 60.73 -3.37 -11.01
N VAL A 398 59.97 -3.39 -12.10
CA VAL A 398 58.59 -2.83 -12.12
C VAL A 398 57.71 -3.52 -11.06
N GLY A 399 57.96 -4.81 -10.80
CA GLY A 399 57.29 -5.56 -9.73
C GLY A 399 57.56 -4.99 -8.35
N ASP A 400 58.80 -4.58 -8.07
CA ASP A 400 59.18 -3.97 -6.77
C ASP A 400 58.49 -2.61 -6.58
N LEU A 401 58.44 -1.79 -7.63
CA LEU A 401 57.75 -0.49 -7.59
C LEU A 401 56.24 -0.65 -7.42
N LEU A 402 55.63 -1.66 -8.05
CA LEU A 402 54.21 -1.95 -7.89
C LEU A 402 53.90 -2.48 -6.48
N ALA A 403 54.71 -3.40 -5.96
CA ALA A 403 54.56 -3.94 -4.60
C ALA A 403 54.67 -2.83 -3.54
N GLU A 404 55.69 -1.96 -3.63
CA GLU A 404 55.85 -0.83 -2.72
C GLU A 404 54.63 0.11 -2.76
N ARG A 405 54.12 0.40 -3.96
CA ARG A 405 52.97 1.30 -4.11
C ARG A 405 51.66 0.68 -3.64
N ILE A 406 51.45 -0.62 -3.88
CA ILE A 406 50.29 -1.38 -3.39
C ILE A 406 50.28 -1.36 -1.85
N ASP A 407 51.41 -1.68 -1.21
CA ASP A 407 51.58 -1.67 0.25
C ASP A 407 51.29 -0.29 0.88
N LEU A 408 51.65 0.80 0.18
CA LEU A 408 51.37 2.17 0.62
C LEU A 408 49.89 2.56 0.45
N SER A 409 49.17 1.93 -0.47
CA SER A 409 47.75 2.17 -0.74
C SER A 409 46.80 1.27 0.06
N GLU A 410 47.30 0.26 0.78
CA GLU A 410 46.48 -0.53 1.68
C GLU A 410 45.96 0.29 2.87
N PRO A 411 44.67 0.13 3.25
CA PRO A 411 44.12 0.79 4.42
C PRO A 411 44.88 0.39 5.70
N MET A 412 45.06 1.35 6.60
CA MET A 412 45.99 1.34 7.75
C MET A 412 45.82 0.17 8.75
N GLY A 413 44.82 -0.71 8.57
CA GLY A 413 44.54 -1.88 9.41
C GLY A 413 45.05 -3.23 8.88
N ARG A 414 45.65 -3.31 7.69
CA ARG A 414 46.11 -4.58 7.09
C ARG A 414 47.60 -4.70 6.79
N ARG A 415 48.43 -3.73 7.19
CA ARG A 415 49.90 -3.78 7.00
C ARG A 415 50.48 -5.08 7.57
N PRO A 416 50.96 -6.02 6.74
CA PRO A 416 51.70 -7.16 7.22
C PRO A 416 53.02 -6.63 7.78
N GLY A 417 53.32 -6.90 9.04
CA GLY A 417 54.57 -6.49 9.68
C GLY A 417 55.77 -6.91 8.81
N ALA A 418 56.65 -5.94 8.57
CA ALA A 418 57.92 -6.05 7.86
C ALA A 418 58.53 -7.47 7.92
N ARG A 419 58.28 -8.28 6.88
CA ARG A 419 59.07 -9.49 6.65
C ARG A 419 60.40 -9.05 6.05
N ARG A 420 61.42 -8.99 6.91
CA ARG A 420 62.83 -8.96 6.51
C ARG A 420 63.07 -10.05 5.46
N ALA A 421 63.28 -9.65 4.21
CA ALA A 421 63.98 -10.46 3.23
C ALA A 421 65.41 -10.70 3.76
N ARG A 422 65.78 -11.97 3.95
CA ARG A 422 67.18 -12.38 4.10
C ARG A 422 67.82 -12.34 2.70
N PRO A 423 68.92 -11.62 2.48
CA PRO A 423 69.71 -11.82 1.28
C PRO A 423 70.58 -13.07 1.44
N SER A 424 70.56 -13.91 0.42
CA SER A 424 71.56 -14.95 0.17
C SER A 424 72.88 -14.30 -0.27
N GLY A 425 74.01 -14.67 0.35
CA GLY A 425 75.33 -14.57 -0.28
C GLY A 425 76.47 -13.92 0.53
N SER A 426 77.45 -14.78 0.87
CA SER A 426 78.90 -14.55 1.00
C SER A 426 79.51 -13.69 2.14
N ALA A 427 80.38 -14.39 2.90
CA ALA A 427 81.70 -14.01 3.39
C ALA A 427 81.88 -12.85 4.40
N GLY A 428 82.44 -13.22 5.56
CA GLY A 428 83.53 -12.43 6.17
C GLY A 428 83.29 -11.89 7.58
N SER A 429 84.21 -12.27 8.47
CA SER A 429 84.71 -11.46 9.58
C SER A 429 83.84 -11.33 10.86
N THR A 430 84.16 -12.23 11.78
CA THR A 430 84.06 -12.11 13.24
C THR A 430 84.68 -10.81 13.79
N ARG A 431 83.94 -10.05 14.60
CA ARG A 431 84.49 -9.40 15.82
C ARG A 431 83.41 -8.85 16.75
N ARG A 432 83.39 -9.39 17.98
CA ARG A 432 82.86 -8.83 19.23
C ARG A 432 83.68 -7.58 19.62
N PRO A 433 83.14 -6.60 20.38
CA PRO A 433 82.95 -6.73 21.85
C PRO A 433 81.64 -6.04 22.35
N THR A 434 80.89 -6.48 23.37
CA THR A 434 81.09 -6.56 24.85
C THR A 434 81.49 -5.29 25.61
N ARG A 435 80.61 -4.95 26.58
CA ARG A 435 80.79 -4.27 27.89
C ARG A 435 80.73 -2.73 27.97
N GLY A 436 79.89 -2.24 28.90
CA GLY A 436 79.93 -0.85 29.39
C GLY A 436 78.77 -0.35 30.27
N SER A 437 78.39 -1.10 31.30
CA SER A 437 77.55 -0.81 32.52
C SER A 437 77.84 0.53 33.27
N PRO A 438 77.21 0.85 34.46
CA PRO A 438 75.86 0.57 35.03
C PRO A 438 75.24 1.69 35.95
N ALA A 439 74.06 1.38 36.52
CA ALA A 439 73.65 1.57 37.95
C ALA A 439 72.54 2.60 38.29
N HIS A 440 71.40 2.11 38.84
CA HIS A 440 71.09 2.22 40.28
C HIS A 440 69.82 1.42 40.70
N ARG A 441 70.00 0.57 41.74
CA ARG A 441 69.15 0.21 42.93
C ARG A 441 67.60 0.42 42.85
N ARG A 442 66.70 -0.39 43.42
CA ARG A 442 66.73 -1.39 44.52
C ARG A 442 65.35 -2.10 44.59
N ARG A 443 65.38 -3.40 44.97
CA ARG A 443 64.45 -4.15 45.86
C ARG A 443 62.92 -4.20 45.58
N ARG A 444 62.51 -5.41 45.14
CA ARG A 444 61.38 -6.28 45.60
C ARG A 444 61.10 -6.23 47.13
N PRO A 445 59.98 -6.76 47.69
CA PRO A 445 59.30 -7.99 47.23
C PRO A 445 57.76 -8.15 47.42
N ARG A 446 57.25 -9.19 46.72
CA ARG A 446 56.30 -10.28 47.09
C ARG A 446 55.06 -9.91 47.90
N GLY A 447 53.86 -10.43 47.64
CA GLY A 447 53.36 -11.62 46.91
C GLY A 447 51.94 -11.85 47.48
N ILE A 448 51.00 -12.42 46.72
CA ILE A 448 50.46 -13.78 46.92
C ILE A 448 49.17 -13.83 46.07
N ALA A 449 48.99 -14.89 45.27
CA ALA A 449 47.75 -15.24 44.56
C ALA A 449 46.84 -16.11 45.48
N PRO A 450 45.75 -16.78 45.05
CA PRO A 450 44.85 -16.64 43.90
C PRO A 450 43.35 -16.68 44.32
N ALA A 451 42.41 -16.76 43.36
CA ALA A 451 41.23 -17.65 43.33
C ALA A 451 39.90 -17.03 42.84
N ALA A 452 39.40 -17.61 41.75
CA ALA A 452 38.06 -18.19 41.52
C ALA A 452 36.74 -17.38 41.69
N ARG A 453 35.83 -17.72 40.75
CA ARG A 453 34.35 -17.66 40.77
C ARG A 453 33.65 -16.37 40.30
N ALA A 454 33.10 -16.51 39.09
CA ALA A 454 31.66 -16.53 38.78
C ALA A 454 30.78 -15.28 38.94
N ARG A 455 29.89 -15.16 37.94
CA ARG A 455 28.57 -14.47 37.89
C ARG A 455 28.54 -13.02 37.39
N HIS A 456 27.98 -12.91 36.18
CA HIS A 456 26.77 -12.17 35.79
C HIS A 456 26.45 -10.78 36.39
N ARG A 457 26.02 -9.91 35.45
CA ARG A 457 25.17 -8.70 35.52
C ARG A 457 25.94 -7.37 35.31
N PRO A 458 25.26 -6.26 34.98
CA PRO A 458 24.35 -6.04 33.85
C PRO A 458 24.63 -4.67 33.16
N ASP A 459 23.86 -4.39 32.12
CA ASP A 459 23.74 -3.10 31.47
C ASP A 459 23.12 -2.02 32.41
N ARG A 460 23.64 -0.79 32.34
CA ARG A 460 23.06 0.46 32.87
C ARG A 460 23.91 1.66 32.44
N ARG A 461 23.39 2.52 31.57
CA ARG A 461 23.60 3.98 31.70
C ARG A 461 22.33 4.77 31.39
N ARG A 462 21.65 5.16 32.47
CA ARG A 462 20.70 6.27 32.54
C ARG A 462 21.46 7.57 32.85
N ARG A 463 20.99 8.66 32.22
CA ARG A 463 20.68 10.00 32.77
C ARG A 463 21.77 10.74 33.57
N ARG A 464 21.96 12.01 33.22
CA ARG A 464 21.66 13.21 34.05
C ARG A 464 21.94 14.47 33.22
N ARG A 465 20.92 15.33 33.00
CA ARG A 465 20.47 16.47 33.84
C ARG A 465 21.41 17.69 33.64
N THR A 466 21.00 18.83 33.08
CA THR A 466 19.89 19.80 33.31
C THR A 466 20.49 21.13 33.80
N ARG A 467 19.83 22.23 33.40
CA ARG A 467 19.74 23.57 34.04
C ARG A 467 20.95 24.49 33.81
N ALA A 468 20.80 25.80 33.63
CA ALA A 468 19.63 26.66 33.51
C ALA A 468 20.12 28.08 33.18
N ARG A 469 19.28 28.79 32.40
CA ARG A 469 18.93 30.21 32.44
C ARG A 469 19.81 31.15 33.29
N ALA A 470 20.19 32.31 32.73
CA ALA A 470 19.39 33.53 32.79
C ALA A 470 20.19 34.79 32.39
N ARG A 471 19.40 35.78 31.94
CA ARG A 471 19.57 37.25 32.02
C ARG A 471 19.82 38.00 30.72
N ALA A 472 18.78 38.80 30.46
CA ALA A 472 18.60 39.83 29.47
C ALA A 472 19.38 41.12 29.76
N ARG A 473 19.34 41.98 28.73
CA ARG A 473 19.09 43.44 28.72
C ARG A 473 20.23 44.35 28.23
N ARG A 474 19.81 45.24 27.31
CA ARG A 474 20.38 46.54 26.88
C ARG A 474 21.65 46.42 26.02
N GLY A 475 21.90 47.25 25.02
CA GLY A 475 21.29 48.48 24.52
C GLY A 475 22.19 48.95 23.35
N GLY A 476 21.64 49.67 22.39
CA GLY A 476 22.28 49.90 21.08
C GLY A 476 23.50 50.82 21.04
N SER A 477 24.12 50.88 19.87
CA SER A 477 24.59 52.11 19.20
C SER A 477 25.45 51.77 17.97
N VAL A 478 25.21 52.52 16.90
CA VAL A 478 26.06 52.68 15.70
C VAL A 478 26.70 54.06 15.83
N PRO A 479 28.00 54.27 15.56
CA PRO A 479 28.50 54.77 14.26
C PRO A 479 29.90 54.21 13.92
N GLY A 480 30.55 54.32 12.75
CA GLY A 480 30.37 55.00 11.49
C GLY A 480 31.74 55.10 10.78
N ARG A 481 31.75 54.94 9.44
CA ARG A 481 32.62 55.58 8.41
C ARG A 481 34.10 55.14 8.12
N ARG A 482 34.28 54.86 6.80
CA ARG A 482 35.40 55.17 5.86
C ARG A 482 36.64 54.23 5.89
N ARG A 483 37.34 53.86 4.80
CA ARG A 483 37.36 54.19 3.34
C ARG A 483 38.32 53.22 2.58
N ARG A 484 38.00 52.90 1.31
CA ARG A 484 38.89 52.58 0.13
C ARG A 484 39.72 51.27 0.18
N ALA A 485 39.97 50.48 -0.88
CA ALA A 485 40.07 50.76 -2.33
C ALA A 485 39.91 49.52 -3.26
N ARG A 486 39.41 49.77 -4.48
CA ARG A 486 39.81 49.26 -5.84
C ARG A 486 39.81 47.75 -6.23
N VAL A 487 38.73 47.29 -6.90
CA VAL A 487 38.51 47.04 -8.37
C VAL A 487 39.77 46.85 -9.26
N PRO A 488 39.84 45.88 -10.24
CA PRO A 488 39.00 45.82 -11.48
C PRO A 488 38.55 44.40 -11.94
N ARG A 489 37.31 44.10 -12.43
CA ARG A 489 36.58 44.42 -13.71
C ARG A 489 37.49 44.29 -14.95
N ARG A 490 37.25 43.54 -16.03
CA ARG A 490 36.07 43.16 -16.88
C ARG A 490 36.66 42.23 -18.02
N PRO A 491 36.02 41.87 -19.17
CA PRO A 491 34.66 42.13 -19.68
C PRO A 491 33.95 40.93 -20.37
N ALA A 492 32.70 41.21 -20.76
CA ALA A 492 31.84 40.45 -21.68
C ALA A 492 32.03 40.86 -23.16
N ARG A 493 31.64 39.99 -24.11
CA ARG A 493 31.26 40.28 -25.52
C ARG A 493 30.21 39.24 -25.95
N ALA A 494 28.98 39.58 -26.34
CA ALA A 494 28.48 40.24 -27.56
C ALA A 494 28.24 39.25 -28.73
N ARG A 495 26.98 39.19 -29.20
CA ARG A 495 26.48 38.46 -30.39
C ARG A 495 26.89 39.16 -31.70
N PRO A 496 26.74 38.45 -32.83
CA PRO A 496 25.93 38.99 -33.93
C PRO A 496 25.01 37.96 -34.63
N ARG A 497 24.05 38.48 -35.41
CA ARG A 497 23.21 37.80 -36.43
C ARG A 497 23.75 38.18 -37.82
N GLU A 498 23.60 37.29 -38.82
CA GLU A 498 22.87 37.47 -40.11
C GLU A 498 23.42 36.57 -41.26
N HIS A 499 22.60 36.44 -42.31
CA HIS A 499 22.51 35.50 -43.43
C HIS A 499 23.76 35.17 -44.29
N ASP A 500 23.87 33.93 -44.79
CA ASP A 500 23.76 33.55 -46.22
C ASP A 500 24.20 32.09 -46.51
N ARG A 501 23.53 31.45 -47.48
CA ARG A 501 23.93 30.21 -48.22
C ARG A 501 24.46 30.67 -49.59
N PRO A 502 25.38 29.96 -50.32
CA PRO A 502 25.12 28.59 -50.83
C PRO A 502 26.35 27.68 -51.14
N ALA A 503 26.00 26.41 -51.48
CA ALA A 503 26.61 25.45 -52.42
C ALA A 503 28.13 25.17 -52.51
N GLY A 504 28.49 23.87 -52.51
CA GLY A 504 29.78 23.37 -53.03
C GLY A 504 30.22 22.01 -52.47
N ALA A 505 29.78 20.91 -53.08
CA ALA A 505 30.49 19.61 -53.05
C ALA A 505 31.67 19.67 -54.06
N PRO A 506 32.49 18.62 -54.31
CA PRO A 506 32.57 17.26 -53.72
C PRO A 506 34.02 16.78 -53.40
N TRP A 507 34.22 15.71 -52.62
CA TRP A 507 35.19 14.61 -52.89
C TRP A 507 35.27 13.56 -51.75
N PHE A 508 35.13 12.29 -52.13
CA PHE A 508 35.61 11.04 -51.46
C PHE A 508 36.61 10.40 -52.45
N PRO A 509 37.58 9.55 -52.01
CA PRO A 509 37.42 8.08 -52.14
C PRO A 509 38.19 7.26 -51.05
N ASP A 510 37.63 6.16 -50.50
CA ASP A 510 37.82 4.73 -50.86
C ASP A 510 38.89 4.06 -49.94
N GLU A 511 38.92 2.76 -49.59
CA GLU A 511 38.20 1.54 -49.99
C GLU A 511 38.52 0.42 -48.97
N HIS A 512 37.68 -0.62 -48.87
CA HIS A 512 38.08 -2.01 -49.16
C HIS A 512 36.89 -2.99 -49.01
N GLY A 513 36.54 -3.62 -50.13
CA GLY A 513 35.67 -4.80 -50.23
C GLY A 513 35.36 -5.16 -51.69
N ILE A 514 35.97 -6.22 -52.21
CA ILE A 514 35.82 -6.84 -53.56
C ILE A 514 36.06 -8.37 -53.37
N PRO A 515 35.65 -9.33 -54.27
CA PRO A 515 34.87 -9.32 -55.54
C PRO A 515 33.68 -10.34 -55.52
N ALA A 516 32.87 -10.66 -56.56
CA ALA A 516 32.51 -10.28 -57.94
C ALA A 516 31.22 -11.11 -58.27
N GLY A 517 30.16 -10.64 -58.94
CA GLY A 517 29.99 -10.38 -60.39
C GLY A 517 29.43 -11.63 -61.15
N PRO A 518 28.84 -11.54 -62.36
CA PRO A 518 27.88 -10.57 -62.94
C PRO A 518 26.77 -11.32 -63.80
N PRO A 519 26.21 -10.77 -64.91
CA PRO A 519 25.20 -9.69 -65.11
C PRO A 519 23.95 -10.20 -65.91
N CYS A 520 22.89 -9.47 -66.30
CA CYS A 520 22.78 -8.27 -67.16
C CYS A 520 21.28 -7.87 -67.23
N ALA A 521 20.92 -6.59 -67.02
CA ALA A 521 20.55 -5.58 -68.06
C ALA A 521 19.14 -5.79 -68.68
N SER A 522 18.25 -4.80 -68.88
CA SER A 522 18.33 -3.35 -68.79
C SER A 522 16.94 -2.71 -68.95
N ALA A 523 16.90 -1.41 -68.64
CA ALA A 523 16.11 -0.35 -69.28
C ALA A 523 14.67 -0.05 -68.80
N SER A 524 14.56 1.18 -68.31
CA SER A 524 13.43 1.93 -67.76
C SER A 524 12.57 2.57 -68.89
N PRO A 525 11.79 3.64 -68.62
CA PRO A 525 10.52 3.72 -67.88
C PRO A 525 9.43 4.44 -68.72
N ARG A 526 8.18 4.54 -68.23
CA ARG A 526 7.39 5.81 -68.21
C ARG A 526 5.88 5.61 -67.93
N THR A 527 5.41 6.48 -67.03
CA THR A 527 4.17 7.29 -67.08
C THR A 527 2.78 6.66 -67.03
N THR A 528 2.12 6.99 -65.91
CA THR A 528 0.82 7.68 -65.78
C THR A 528 -0.50 7.01 -66.17
N ARG A 529 -1.42 7.18 -65.20
CA ARG A 529 -2.82 7.65 -65.33
C ARG A 529 -3.94 6.62 -65.51
N ARG A 530 -4.79 6.66 -64.47
CA ARG A 530 -6.26 6.82 -64.51
C ARG A 530 -7.11 5.68 -65.10
N SER A 531 -7.89 5.13 -64.17
CA SER A 531 -9.36 5.29 -64.09
C SER A 531 -10.25 4.12 -64.50
N ARG A 532 -11.16 3.82 -63.55
CA ARG A 532 -12.60 3.63 -63.71
C ARG A 532 -13.08 2.54 -64.70
N SER A 533 -13.60 1.49 -64.08
CA SER A 533 -15.06 1.24 -63.95
C SER A 533 -15.65 0.02 -64.67
N ARG A 534 -16.48 -0.66 -63.85
CA ARG A 534 -17.81 -1.21 -64.14
C ARG A 534 -17.94 -2.51 -64.95
N ARG A 535 -18.59 -3.46 -64.24
CA ARG A 535 -19.76 -4.27 -64.66
C ARG A 535 -19.51 -5.32 -65.76
N ARG A 536 -20.10 -6.51 -65.78
CA ARG A 536 -20.92 -7.35 -64.90
C ARG A 536 -21.14 -8.63 -65.72
N ARG A 537 -21.36 -9.76 -65.04
CA ARG A 537 -22.07 -10.99 -65.47
C ARG A 537 -21.31 -12.07 -66.27
N ALA A 538 -21.31 -13.25 -65.64
CA ALA A 538 -20.99 -14.60 -66.14
C ALA A 538 -22.13 -15.16 -67.04
N PRO A 539 -22.00 -16.38 -67.64
CA PRO A 539 -22.17 -17.64 -66.88
C PRO A 539 -21.40 -18.91 -67.34
N ARG A 540 -21.11 -19.77 -66.34
CA ARG A 540 -21.17 -21.25 -66.24
C ARG A 540 -20.58 -22.20 -67.32
N HIS A 541 -19.64 -23.05 -66.87
CA HIS A 541 -19.66 -24.53 -67.04
C HIS A 541 -18.94 -25.23 -65.85
N ARG A 542 -19.49 -26.38 -65.42
CA ARG A 542 -19.11 -27.31 -64.30
C ARG A 542 -18.12 -28.40 -64.81
N PRO A 543 -17.65 -29.41 -64.03
CA PRO A 543 -17.39 -29.58 -62.58
C PRO A 543 -16.01 -30.26 -62.25
N ALA A 544 -15.61 -30.32 -60.96
CA ALA A 544 -15.05 -31.51 -60.25
C ALA A 544 -14.22 -31.10 -58.99
N ARG A 545 -14.34 -31.91 -57.94
CA ARG A 545 -13.90 -31.70 -56.55
C ARG A 545 -12.39 -31.95 -56.34
N HIS A 546 -11.76 -31.14 -55.49
CA HIS A 546 -10.87 -31.60 -54.42
C HIS A 546 -10.83 -30.57 -53.28
N ASP A 547 -10.67 -31.06 -52.05
CA ASP A 547 -11.02 -30.44 -50.78
C ASP A 547 -10.26 -29.14 -50.44
N ARG A 548 -10.99 -28.21 -49.81
CA ARG A 548 -10.46 -26.98 -49.21
C ARG A 548 -10.19 -27.20 -47.73
N GLN A 549 -8.96 -26.97 -47.29
CA GLN A 549 -8.65 -26.57 -45.92
C GLN A 549 -8.37 -25.06 -45.95
N GLY A 550 -9.19 -24.29 -45.23
CA GLY A 550 -9.24 -22.83 -45.32
C GLY A 550 -8.26 -22.13 -44.40
N ASP A 551 -7.57 -21.11 -44.94
CA ASP A 551 -6.94 -20.05 -44.16
C ASP A 551 -8.01 -19.13 -43.52
N PRO A 552 -7.86 -18.70 -42.26
CA PRO A 552 -8.77 -17.74 -41.63
C PRO A 552 -8.40 -16.28 -41.99
N PRO A 553 -9.38 -15.36 -42.09
CA PRO A 553 -9.13 -13.98 -42.50
C PRO A 553 -8.64 -13.08 -41.34
N MET A 554 -7.65 -12.24 -41.64
CA MET A 554 -7.14 -11.16 -40.80
C MET A 554 -8.16 -10.02 -40.64
N THR A 555 -9.13 -10.13 -39.72
CA THR A 555 -9.97 -8.99 -39.29
C THR A 555 -10.33 -8.96 -37.80
N THR A 556 -9.86 -9.93 -37.00
CA THR A 556 -10.41 -10.18 -35.65
C THR A 556 -9.76 -9.39 -34.51
N ARG A 557 -8.63 -8.69 -34.72
CA ARG A 557 -7.96 -7.96 -33.63
C ARG A 557 -8.70 -6.71 -33.14
N SER A 558 -9.42 -5.99 -34.01
CA SER A 558 -10.22 -4.82 -33.60
C SER A 558 -11.56 -5.21 -32.97
N ALA A 559 -12.18 -6.28 -33.48
CA ALA A 559 -13.42 -6.84 -32.93
C ALA A 559 -13.20 -7.40 -31.53
N ARG A 560 -12.12 -8.15 -31.31
CA ARG A 560 -11.76 -8.65 -29.96
C ARG A 560 -11.46 -7.54 -28.96
N ARG A 561 -10.82 -6.44 -29.39
CA ARG A 561 -10.62 -5.26 -28.53
C ARG A 561 -11.93 -4.55 -28.18
N ARG A 562 -12.83 -4.39 -29.15
CA ARG A 562 -14.16 -3.80 -28.91
C ARG A 562 -15.03 -4.68 -28.02
N LEU A 563 -14.96 -6.00 -28.20
CA LEU A 563 -15.63 -6.99 -27.37
C LEU A 563 -15.07 -7.00 -25.94
N ALA A 564 -13.75 -6.90 -25.78
CA ALA A 564 -13.12 -6.82 -24.46
C ALA A 564 -13.51 -5.52 -23.72
N VAL A 565 -13.53 -4.38 -24.40
CA VAL A 565 -14.00 -3.11 -23.81
C VAL A 565 -15.49 -3.17 -23.48
N ALA A 566 -16.31 -3.76 -24.34
CA ALA A 566 -17.72 -3.98 -24.06
C ALA A 566 -17.93 -4.91 -22.86
N LEU A 567 -17.19 -6.02 -22.76
CA LEU A 567 -17.25 -6.94 -21.62
C LEU A 567 -16.85 -6.27 -20.31
N VAL A 568 -15.79 -5.44 -20.30
CA VAL A 568 -15.37 -4.70 -19.11
C VAL A 568 -16.41 -3.67 -18.66
N ALA A 569 -17.19 -3.09 -19.58
CA ALA A 569 -18.30 -2.20 -19.23
C ALA A 569 -19.56 -2.96 -18.82
N ILE A 570 -19.84 -4.10 -19.47
CA ILE A 570 -21.04 -4.90 -19.26
C ILE A 570 -20.98 -5.68 -17.95
N VAL A 571 -19.82 -6.18 -17.52
CA VAL A 571 -19.73 -6.99 -16.28
C VAL A 571 -20.12 -6.18 -15.04
N PRO A 572 -19.61 -4.95 -14.79
CA PRO A 572 -20.08 -4.11 -13.69
C PRO A 572 -21.56 -3.75 -13.82
N LEU A 573 -22.05 -3.47 -15.03
CA LEU A 573 -23.47 -3.16 -15.28
C LEU A 573 -24.38 -4.37 -15.12
N ALA A 574 -23.90 -5.57 -15.42
CA ALA A 574 -24.63 -6.82 -15.25
C ALA A 574 -24.67 -7.20 -13.77
N VAL A 575 -23.55 -7.08 -13.04
CA VAL A 575 -23.52 -7.25 -11.58
C VAL A 575 -24.42 -6.22 -10.90
N ALA A 576 -24.34 -4.95 -11.29
CA ALA A 576 -25.22 -3.90 -10.80
C ALA A 576 -26.68 -4.17 -11.17
N GLY A 577 -26.97 -4.60 -12.39
CA GLY A 577 -28.32 -4.96 -12.85
C GLY A 577 -28.88 -6.19 -12.13
N LEU A 578 -28.05 -7.15 -11.76
CA LEU A 578 -28.42 -8.33 -10.98
C LEU A 578 -28.63 -7.95 -9.50
N PHE A 579 -27.84 -7.01 -8.98
CA PHE A 579 -28.02 -6.42 -7.65
C PHE A 579 -29.32 -5.60 -7.58
N ILE A 580 -29.54 -4.71 -8.56
CA ILE A 580 -30.75 -3.93 -8.78
C ILE A 580 -31.95 -4.87 -8.92
N GLY A 581 -31.86 -5.89 -9.78
CA GLY A 581 -32.91 -6.90 -9.91
C GLY A 581 -33.23 -7.58 -8.58
N SER A 582 -32.20 -8.02 -7.85
CA SER A 582 -32.36 -8.68 -6.55
C SER A 582 -32.90 -7.78 -5.44
N LEU A 583 -32.68 -6.47 -5.52
CA LEU A 583 -33.14 -5.48 -4.52
C LEU A 583 -34.47 -4.83 -4.92
N SER A 584 -34.79 -4.78 -6.21
CA SER A 584 -36.05 -4.20 -6.73
C SER A 584 -37.28 -5.03 -6.36
N ASP A 585 -37.12 -6.36 -6.21
CA ASP A 585 -38.16 -7.24 -5.67
C ASP A 585 -38.34 -7.06 -4.16
N VAL A 586 -37.30 -6.63 -3.44
CA VAL A 586 -37.40 -6.27 -2.01
C VAL A 586 -38.03 -4.88 -1.87
N ALA A 587 -37.68 -3.91 -2.71
CA ALA A 587 -38.14 -2.53 -2.62
C ALA A 587 -39.65 -2.35 -2.86
N LYS A 588 -40.31 -3.22 -3.64
CA LYS A 588 -41.77 -3.17 -3.84
C LYS A 588 -42.58 -3.64 -2.63
N GLY A 589 -41.94 -4.23 -1.61
CA GLY A 589 -42.57 -4.67 -0.36
C GLY A 589 -42.13 -3.87 0.88
N VAL A 590 -41.32 -2.82 0.74
CA VAL A 590 -40.64 -2.17 1.88
C VAL A 590 -41.40 -1.00 2.50
N GLU A 591 -42.47 -0.50 1.87
CA GLU A 591 -43.11 0.70 2.45
C GLU A 591 -44.07 0.41 3.60
N ARG A 592 -44.67 -0.78 3.74
CA ARG A 592 -45.55 -1.09 4.88
C ARG A 592 -45.59 -2.59 5.16
N VAL A 593 -45.41 -2.96 6.44
CA VAL A 593 -45.51 -4.36 6.87
C VAL A 593 -46.99 -4.75 7.03
N PRO A 594 -47.53 -5.75 6.29
CA PRO A 594 -48.92 -6.16 6.41
C PRO A 594 -49.23 -6.68 7.82
N ALA A 595 -50.22 -6.08 8.49
CA ALA A 595 -50.63 -6.48 9.83
C ALA A 595 -52.16 -6.47 9.99
N ALA A 596 -52.68 -7.36 10.84
CA ALA A 596 -54.09 -7.41 11.16
C ALA A 596 -54.35 -6.85 12.57
N ILE A 597 -55.47 -6.16 12.74
CA ILE A 597 -55.95 -5.71 14.05
C ILE A 597 -57.34 -6.28 14.33
N VAL A 598 -57.46 -6.93 15.50
CA VAL A 598 -58.69 -7.55 16.01
C VAL A 598 -59.16 -6.75 17.21
N ASN A 599 -60.32 -6.11 17.10
CA ASN A 599 -60.91 -5.35 18.20
C ASN A 599 -62.04 -6.13 18.86
N GLN A 600 -61.82 -6.61 20.09
CA GLN A 600 -62.84 -7.32 20.88
C GLN A 600 -63.48 -6.43 21.97
N ASP A 601 -63.06 -5.17 22.08
CA ASP A 601 -63.45 -4.25 23.16
C ASP A 601 -64.96 -3.99 23.22
N GLU A 602 -65.53 -4.04 24.43
CA GLU A 602 -66.92 -3.70 24.70
C GLU A 602 -67.06 -2.25 25.18
N ILE A 603 -68.14 -1.59 24.76
CA ILE A 603 -68.42 -0.20 25.16
C ILE A 603 -68.82 -0.20 26.64
N VAL A 604 -68.11 0.58 27.45
CA VAL A 604 -68.41 0.73 28.88
C VAL A 604 -69.02 2.09 29.13
N GLN A 605 -70.13 2.13 29.87
CA GLN A 605 -70.76 3.38 30.31
C GLN A 605 -70.04 3.90 31.55
N GLN A 606 -69.51 5.11 31.48
CA GLN A 606 -68.95 5.81 32.62
C GLN A 606 -69.99 6.77 33.19
N LYS A 607 -70.27 6.63 34.49
CA LYS A 607 -71.16 7.52 35.22
C LYS A 607 -70.36 8.68 35.81
N ALA A 608 -70.60 9.89 35.31
CA ALA A 608 -69.98 11.10 35.83
C ALA A 608 -70.56 11.49 37.22
N ALA A 609 -69.87 12.38 37.93
CA ALA A 609 -70.26 12.81 39.28
C ALA A 609 -71.63 13.52 39.34
N ASP A 610 -72.17 13.97 38.20
CA ASP A 610 -73.49 14.59 38.04
C ASP A 610 -74.61 13.58 37.72
N GLY A 611 -74.28 12.29 37.62
CA GLY A 611 -75.23 11.21 37.32
C GLY A 611 -75.47 10.94 35.84
N THR A 612 -74.81 11.67 34.93
CA THR A 612 -74.89 11.40 33.48
C THR A 612 -74.01 10.21 33.08
N GLU A 613 -74.51 9.38 32.15
CA GLU A 613 -73.78 8.24 31.59
C GLU A 613 -73.18 8.62 30.24
N SER A 614 -71.87 8.45 30.07
CA SER A 614 -71.14 8.69 28.83
C SER A 614 -70.41 7.42 28.36
N PRO A 615 -70.49 7.06 27.07
CA PRO A 615 -69.83 5.85 26.55
C PRO A 615 -68.32 6.05 26.41
N VAL A 616 -67.55 5.14 26.97
CA VAL A 616 -66.08 5.07 26.82
C VAL A 616 -65.75 4.06 25.72
N LEU A 617 -65.05 4.54 24.68
CA LEU A 617 -64.78 3.82 23.42
C LEU A 617 -63.28 3.68 23.16
N ALA A 618 -62.52 3.26 24.18
CA ALA A 618 -61.06 3.37 24.12
C ALA A 618 -60.43 2.43 23.09
N GLY A 619 -60.93 1.19 22.95
CA GLY A 619 -60.42 0.25 21.96
C GLY A 619 -60.64 0.74 20.53
N ARG A 620 -61.78 1.38 20.26
CA ARG A 620 -62.09 1.96 18.93
C ARG A 620 -61.20 3.15 18.59
N LEU A 621 -60.89 4.00 19.57
CA LEU A 621 -59.96 5.12 19.39
C LEU A 621 -58.52 4.63 19.11
N LEU A 622 -58.08 3.58 19.82
CA LEU A 622 -56.78 2.96 19.57
C LEU A 622 -56.68 2.36 18.17
N VAL A 623 -57.71 1.63 17.72
CA VAL A 623 -57.78 1.11 16.35
C VAL A 623 -57.70 2.24 15.33
N THR A 624 -58.49 3.29 15.51
CA THR A 624 -58.54 4.45 14.61
C THR A 624 -57.17 5.13 14.49
N GLN A 625 -56.45 5.27 15.61
CA GLN A 625 -55.11 5.85 15.60
C GLN A 625 -54.10 4.95 14.90
N LEU A 626 -54.16 3.64 15.13
CA LEU A 626 -53.23 2.69 14.53
C LEU A 626 -53.43 2.60 13.02
N THR A 627 -54.68 2.68 12.55
CA THR A 627 -55.05 2.65 11.12
C THR A 627 -54.97 4.02 10.43
N SER A 628 -54.52 5.07 11.12
CA SER A 628 -54.39 6.40 10.52
C SER A 628 -53.15 6.50 9.62
N ASP A 629 -53.22 7.34 8.58
CA ASP A 629 -52.13 7.52 7.59
C ASP A 629 -50.81 8.04 8.20
N ASP A 630 -50.84 8.55 9.43
CA ASP A 630 -49.66 9.04 10.16
C ASP A 630 -48.77 7.92 10.72
N ASN A 631 -49.26 6.67 10.76
CA ASN A 631 -48.52 5.53 11.31
C ASN A 631 -47.80 4.74 10.20
N GLN A 632 -46.55 5.09 9.91
CA GLN A 632 -45.83 4.64 8.71
C GLN A 632 -45.22 3.22 8.79
N ALA A 633 -45.36 2.49 9.89
CA ALA A 633 -44.64 1.22 10.10
C ALA A 633 -45.39 -0.04 9.60
N PHE A 634 -46.73 -0.04 9.61
CA PHE A 634 -47.57 -1.21 9.31
C PHE A 634 -48.79 -0.84 8.47
N ASP A 635 -49.21 -1.74 7.59
CA ASP A 635 -50.48 -1.64 6.84
C ASP A 635 -51.57 -2.43 7.60
N TRP A 636 -52.33 -1.72 8.43
CA TRP A 636 -53.29 -2.34 9.35
C TRP A 636 -54.62 -2.66 8.67
N THR A 637 -54.95 -3.95 8.60
CA THR A 637 -56.27 -4.43 8.17
C THR A 637 -57.13 -4.78 9.38
N ILE A 638 -58.30 -4.14 9.50
CA ILE A 638 -59.26 -4.44 10.57
C ILE A 638 -60.00 -5.74 10.22
N THR A 639 -59.94 -6.74 11.09
CA THR A 639 -60.58 -8.05 10.85
C THR A 639 -61.03 -8.72 12.16
N ASN A 640 -61.65 -9.90 12.06
CA ASN A 640 -62.06 -10.72 13.21
C ASN A 640 -60.96 -11.72 13.63
N ALA A 641 -61.09 -12.31 14.82
CA ALA A 641 -60.05 -13.18 15.38
C ALA A 641 -59.75 -14.43 14.53
N ASP A 642 -60.78 -15.05 13.96
CA ASP A 642 -60.63 -16.27 13.17
C ASP A 642 -59.99 -16.00 11.81
N GLU A 643 -60.34 -14.86 11.19
CA GLU A 643 -59.79 -14.41 9.91
C GLU A 643 -58.37 -13.85 10.06
N ALA A 644 -58.07 -13.11 11.13
CA ALA A 644 -56.71 -12.68 11.44
C ALA A 644 -55.74 -13.85 11.59
N GLN A 645 -56.18 -14.94 12.25
CA GLN A 645 -55.36 -16.12 12.42
C GLN A 645 -55.12 -16.83 11.08
N ARG A 646 -56.14 -16.91 10.21
CA ARG A 646 -55.95 -17.45 8.84
C ARG A 646 -55.00 -16.60 8.02
N MET A 647 -55.15 -15.27 8.04
CA MET A 647 -54.24 -14.36 7.35
C MET A 647 -52.80 -14.49 7.85
N LEU A 648 -52.60 -14.78 9.15
CA LEU A 648 -51.28 -15.04 9.72
C LEU A 648 -50.72 -16.40 9.29
N ASP A 649 -51.55 -17.44 9.30
CA ASP A 649 -51.16 -18.80 8.90
C ASP A 649 -50.88 -18.91 7.39
N ASP A 650 -51.62 -18.17 6.56
CA ASP A 650 -51.48 -18.08 5.10
C ASP A 650 -50.35 -17.11 4.67
N GLY A 651 -49.78 -16.36 5.61
CA GLY A 651 -48.71 -15.38 5.36
C GLY A 651 -49.17 -14.11 4.63
N GLU A 652 -50.47 -13.80 4.67
CA GLU A 652 -51.04 -12.54 4.15
C GLU A 652 -50.75 -11.36 5.10
N VAL A 653 -50.64 -11.63 6.41
CA VAL A 653 -50.16 -10.67 7.42
C VAL A 653 -49.05 -11.29 8.25
N TYR A 654 -48.14 -10.46 8.76
CA TYR A 654 -46.98 -10.92 9.54
C TYR A 654 -47.11 -10.65 11.04
N ALA A 655 -48.11 -9.87 11.43
CA ALA A 655 -48.43 -9.59 12.83
C ALA A 655 -49.95 -9.43 13.02
N VAL A 656 -50.46 -9.97 14.13
CA VAL A 656 -51.85 -9.83 14.57
C VAL A 656 -51.87 -9.15 15.94
N LEU A 657 -52.53 -8.00 16.01
CA LEU A 657 -52.77 -7.27 17.25
C LEU A 657 -54.19 -7.53 17.73
N THR A 658 -54.35 -7.97 18.98
CA THR A 658 -55.68 -8.18 19.58
C THR A 658 -55.92 -7.22 20.75
N VAL A 659 -56.94 -6.37 20.62
CA VAL A 659 -57.45 -5.54 21.71
C VAL A 659 -58.49 -6.36 22.49
N PRO A 660 -58.31 -6.58 23.80
CA PRO A 660 -59.16 -7.47 24.58
C PRO A 660 -60.52 -6.82 24.89
N LYS A 661 -61.51 -7.65 25.23
CA LYS A 661 -62.89 -7.23 25.52
C LYS A 661 -63.06 -6.29 26.70
N ASP A 662 -62.15 -6.36 27.67
CA ASP A 662 -62.17 -5.59 28.91
C ASP A 662 -61.32 -4.32 28.83
N PHE A 663 -60.79 -3.97 27.64
CA PHE A 663 -59.86 -2.86 27.46
C PHE A 663 -60.46 -1.52 27.94
N SER A 664 -61.64 -1.13 27.49
CA SER A 664 -62.32 0.08 27.96
C SER A 664 -62.66 0.03 29.45
N SER A 665 -63.00 -1.15 30.00
CA SER A 665 -63.28 -1.31 31.43
C SER A 665 -62.02 -1.15 32.30
N SER A 666 -60.87 -1.58 31.81
CA SER A 666 -59.59 -1.43 32.49
C SER A 666 -59.19 0.03 32.63
N ILE A 667 -59.49 0.85 31.62
CA ILE A 667 -59.22 2.29 31.65
C ILE A 667 -60.13 2.99 32.65
N VAL A 668 -61.41 2.65 32.68
CA VAL A 668 -62.34 3.20 33.69
C VAL A 668 -61.91 2.78 35.11
N SER A 669 -61.37 1.57 35.29
CA SER A 669 -60.89 1.08 36.59
C SER A 669 -59.69 1.85 37.15
N LEU A 670 -58.94 2.58 36.32
CA LEU A 670 -57.82 3.44 36.78
C LEU A 670 -58.28 4.59 37.68
N SER A 671 -59.58 4.94 37.64
CA SER A 671 -60.19 5.94 38.51
C SER A 671 -60.75 5.38 39.82
N THR A 672 -60.57 4.08 40.06
CA THR A 672 -61.08 3.36 41.25
C THR A 672 -59.93 2.84 42.10
N ASP A 673 -60.22 2.45 43.36
CA ASP A 673 -59.21 1.93 44.30
C ASP A 673 -58.65 0.54 43.93
N ALA A 674 -59.14 -0.07 42.84
CA ALA A 674 -58.73 -1.40 42.36
C ALA A 674 -58.49 -1.41 40.84
N PRO A 675 -57.36 -0.87 40.36
CA PRO A 675 -57.05 -0.83 38.93
C PRO A 675 -56.86 -2.24 38.35
N LYS A 676 -57.53 -2.52 37.24
CA LYS A 676 -57.40 -3.75 36.46
C LYS A 676 -56.46 -3.53 35.28
N ARG A 677 -55.61 -4.51 34.98
CA ARG A 677 -54.71 -4.51 33.82
C ARG A 677 -55.41 -5.17 32.63
N ALA A 678 -55.49 -4.48 31.50
CA ALA A 678 -55.80 -5.12 30.22
C ALA A 678 -54.52 -5.58 29.54
N GLU A 679 -54.57 -6.75 28.91
CA GLU A 679 -53.46 -7.34 28.17
C GLU A 679 -53.74 -7.24 26.67
N ILE A 680 -53.03 -6.35 25.98
CA ILE A 680 -53.01 -6.31 24.53
C ILE A 680 -52.03 -7.37 24.06
N SER A 681 -52.50 -8.31 23.23
CA SER A 681 -51.64 -9.39 22.72
C SER A 681 -51.21 -9.10 21.29
N VAL A 682 -49.93 -9.36 21.02
CA VAL A 682 -49.33 -9.32 19.68
C VAL A 682 -48.86 -10.74 19.36
N LYS A 683 -49.36 -11.30 18.25
CA LYS A 683 -48.90 -12.59 17.72
C LYS A 683 -48.21 -12.35 16.38
N THR A 684 -47.11 -13.04 16.16
CA THR A 684 -46.38 -13.11 14.89
C THR A 684 -46.12 -14.57 14.58
N ASP A 685 -45.84 -14.88 13.32
CA ASP A 685 -45.32 -16.21 12.96
C ASP A 685 -43.85 -16.39 13.40
N ASP A 686 -43.36 -17.62 13.32
CA ASP A 686 -42.02 -18.03 13.76
C ASP A 686 -40.87 -17.35 12.98
N ALA A 687 -41.10 -16.91 11.74
CA ALA A 687 -40.11 -16.23 10.91
C ALA A 687 -40.07 -14.71 11.16
N HIS A 688 -41.14 -14.14 11.71
CA HIS A 688 -41.31 -12.70 11.88
C HIS A 688 -41.35 -12.22 13.33
N GLY A 689 -40.83 -13.02 14.28
CA GLY A 689 -40.76 -12.66 15.71
C GLY A 689 -40.06 -11.33 16.03
N TYR A 690 -39.23 -10.81 15.12
CA TYR A 690 -38.62 -9.48 15.25
C TYR A 690 -39.65 -8.33 15.12
N LEU A 691 -40.77 -8.56 14.44
CA LEU A 691 -41.85 -7.59 14.26
C LEU A 691 -42.65 -7.38 15.55
N THR A 692 -42.63 -8.31 16.49
CA THR A 692 -43.31 -8.17 17.79
C THR A 692 -42.86 -6.91 18.51
N GLY A 693 -41.56 -6.59 18.47
CA GLY A 693 -41.02 -5.36 19.06
C GLY A 693 -41.53 -4.09 18.36
N ALA A 694 -41.53 -4.08 17.03
CA ALA A 694 -42.01 -2.95 16.23
C ALA A 694 -43.53 -2.73 16.37
N ALA A 695 -44.32 -3.81 16.37
CA ALA A 695 -45.77 -3.75 16.59
C ALA A 695 -46.09 -3.27 18.01
N THR A 696 -45.36 -3.75 19.02
CA THR A 696 -45.50 -3.27 20.41
C THR A 696 -45.16 -1.79 20.53
N GLN A 697 -44.15 -1.31 19.80
CA GLN A 697 -43.80 0.12 19.77
C GLN A 697 -44.90 0.96 19.09
N ALA A 698 -45.46 0.50 17.97
CA ALA A 698 -46.57 1.16 17.29
C ALA A 698 -47.82 1.24 18.19
N VAL A 699 -48.15 0.16 18.88
CA VAL A 699 -49.19 0.11 19.92
C VAL A 699 -48.87 1.11 21.03
N GLY A 700 -47.62 1.15 21.50
CA GLY A 700 -47.16 2.11 22.50
C GLY A 700 -47.40 3.57 22.07
N VAL A 701 -47.03 3.94 20.85
CA VAL A 701 -47.27 5.29 20.30
C VAL A 701 -48.77 5.59 20.19
N GLY A 702 -49.55 4.66 19.66
CA GLY A 702 -51.02 4.77 19.55
C GLY A 702 -51.68 4.97 20.91
N MET A 703 -51.31 4.15 21.90
CA MET A 703 -51.73 4.28 23.29
C MET A 703 -51.34 5.64 23.86
N THR A 704 -50.11 6.11 23.64
CA THR A 704 -49.65 7.41 24.18
C THR A 704 -50.50 8.57 23.66
N SER A 705 -51.00 8.51 22.42
CA SER A 705 -51.91 9.55 21.88
C SER A 705 -53.33 9.48 22.47
N VAL A 706 -53.87 8.27 22.66
CA VAL A 706 -55.21 8.03 23.24
C VAL A 706 -55.22 8.39 24.72
N PHE A 707 -54.18 8.00 25.45
CA PHE A 707 -54.01 8.29 26.87
C PHE A 707 -53.53 9.72 27.12
N GLY A 708 -52.74 10.33 26.24
CA GLY A 708 -52.27 11.72 26.38
C GLY A 708 -53.42 12.73 26.49
N ASN A 709 -54.49 12.52 25.73
CA ASN A 709 -55.70 13.35 25.81
C ASN A 709 -56.59 13.02 27.03
N ALA A 710 -56.67 11.75 27.44
CA ALA A 710 -57.50 11.32 28.57
C ALA A 710 -56.86 11.65 29.95
N ILE A 711 -55.56 11.41 30.09
CA ILE A 711 -54.77 11.63 31.32
C ILE A 711 -54.73 13.11 31.66
N THR A 712 -54.54 14.01 30.68
CA THR A 712 -54.49 15.46 30.93
C THR A 712 -55.74 16.01 31.64
N SER A 713 -56.90 15.35 31.49
CA SER A 713 -58.14 15.72 32.20
C SER A 713 -58.30 15.08 33.59
N GLN A 714 -57.84 13.85 33.81
CA GLN A 714 -57.98 13.13 35.09
C GLN A 714 -56.81 13.34 36.07
N PHE A 715 -55.60 13.64 35.56
CA PHE A 715 -54.38 13.79 36.36
C PHE A 715 -54.40 15.01 37.27
N VAL A 716 -55.24 16.02 36.96
CA VAL A 716 -55.44 17.20 37.81
C VAL A 716 -56.14 16.85 39.14
N SER A 717 -56.90 15.74 39.20
CA SER A 717 -57.66 15.35 40.40
C SER A 717 -56.97 14.30 41.29
N GLY A 718 -56.03 13.51 40.75
CA GLY A 718 -55.40 12.39 41.48
C GLY A 718 -54.20 12.75 42.34
N ILE A 719 -53.59 13.92 42.13
CA ILE A 719 -52.35 14.34 42.81
C ILE A 719 -52.55 14.58 44.32
N TYR A 720 -53.80 14.72 44.79
CA TYR A 720 -54.08 14.95 46.21
C TYR A 720 -54.04 13.68 47.08
N THR A 721 -54.17 12.48 46.50
CA THR A 721 -54.24 11.21 47.27
C THR A 721 -52.92 10.42 47.24
N THR A 722 -52.00 10.73 46.33
CA THR A 722 -50.73 10.00 46.16
C THR A 722 -49.69 10.29 47.25
N PHE A 723 -49.89 11.35 48.06
CA PHE A 723 -48.99 11.71 49.16
C PHE A 723 -48.92 10.64 50.29
N GLY A 724 -49.85 9.69 50.36
CA GLY A 724 -49.84 8.59 51.35
C GLY A 724 -48.91 7.42 51.01
N GLY A 725 -48.52 7.23 49.74
CA GLY A 725 -47.72 6.09 49.28
C GLY A 725 -46.20 6.27 49.35
N LEU A 726 -45.74 7.50 49.60
CA LEU A 726 -44.32 7.90 49.48
C LEU A 726 -43.36 7.13 50.40
N LYS A 727 -43.87 6.56 51.50
CA LYS A 727 -43.06 5.84 52.49
C LYS A 727 -42.61 4.45 52.00
N GLY A 728 -43.44 3.77 51.19
CA GLY A 728 -43.09 2.47 50.60
C GLY A 728 -42.07 2.60 49.48
N SER A 729 -42.29 3.57 48.58
CA SER A 729 -41.40 3.86 47.46
C SER A 729 -40.00 4.32 47.87
N LEU A 730 -39.87 5.01 49.01
CA LEU A 730 -38.56 5.38 49.58
C LEU A 730 -37.76 4.19 50.14
N THR A 731 -38.46 3.13 50.55
CA THR A 731 -37.83 1.88 51.04
C THR A 731 -37.41 0.99 49.87
N ASP A 732 -38.26 0.89 48.83
CA ASP A 732 -37.95 0.16 47.60
C ASP A 732 -36.85 0.84 46.78
N ALA A 733 -36.76 2.17 46.81
CA ALA A 733 -35.67 2.93 46.20
C ALA A 733 -34.31 2.67 46.88
N GLY A 734 -34.29 2.49 48.21
CA GLY A 734 -33.08 2.11 48.94
C GLY A 734 -32.58 0.71 48.52
N ALA A 735 -33.48 -0.27 48.43
CA ALA A 735 -33.13 -1.61 47.96
C ALA A 735 -32.71 -1.63 46.47
N GLY A 736 -33.25 -0.73 45.65
CA GLY A 736 -32.82 -0.54 44.26
C GLY A 736 -31.41 0.07 44.15
N ALA A 737 -31.07 1.01 45.03
CA ALA A 737 -29.73 1.60 45.09
C ALA A 737 -28.67 0.57 45.52
N ASP A 738 -28.99 -0.32 46.47
CA ASP A 738 -28.10 -1.41 46.87
C ASP A 738 -27.86 -2.41 45.72
N LYS A 739 -28.91 -2.78 44.97
CA LYS A 739 -28.77 -3.63 43.77
C LYS A 739 -27.95 -2.97 42.67
N LEU A 740 -28.06 -1.65 42.51
CA LEU A 740 -27.26 -0.90 41.55
C LEU A 740 -25.79 -0.83 41.97
N ALA A 741 -25.52 -0.68 43.28
CA ALA A 741 -24.17 -0.74 43.82
C ALA A 741 -23.54 -2.14 43.64
N ASP A 742 -24.31 -3.20 43.85
CA ASP A 742 -23.88 -4.58 43.57
C ASP A 742 -23.60 -4.79 42.07
N GLY A 743 -24.47 -4.27 41.19
CA GLY A 743 -24.27 -4.30 39.74
C GLY A 743 -23.03 -3.54 39.28
N ALA A 744 -22.77 -2.36 39.87
CA ALA A 744 -21.55 -1.59 39.60
C ALA A 744 -20.29 -2.34 40.08
N THR A 745 -20.39 -3.06 41.21
CA THR A 745 -19.31 -3.90 41.73
C THR A 745 -19.05 -5.11 40.83
N GLN A 746 -20.10 -5.76 40.31
CA GLN A 746 -19.99 -6.83 39.31
C GLN A 746 -19.43 -6.33 37.99
N LEU A 747 -19.81 -5.13 37.55
CA LEU A 747 -19.26 -4.52 36.34
C LEU A 747 -17.77 -4.19 36.51
N SER A 748 -17.37 -3.67 37.66
CA SER A 748 -15.95 -3.43 38.00
C SER A 748 -15.16 -4.74 38.03
N ALA A 749 -15.72 -5.82 38.59
CA ALA A 749 -15.11 -7.14 38.56
C ALA A 749 -15.00 -7.68 37.13
N GLY A 750 -16.05 -7.54 36.32
CA GLY A 750 -16.05 -7.93 34.90
C GLY A 750 -15.03 -7.13 34.07
N ALA A 751 -14.88 -5.83 34.33
CA ALA A 751 -13.86 -5.00 33.69
C ALA A 751 -12.43 -5.41 34.10
N THR A 752 -12.25 -5.86 35.34
CA THR A 752 -10.97 -6.42 35.81
C THR A 752 -10.66 -7.74 35.10
N THR A 753 -11.64 -8.66 35.02
CA THR A 753 -11.52 -9.92 34.28
C THR A 753 -11.24 -9.70 32.79
N LEU A 754 -11.88 -8.69 32.19
CA LEU A 754 -11.60 -8.30 30.80
C LEU A 754 -10.18 -7.74 30.65
N GLY A 755 -9.72 -6.92 31.60
CA GLY A 755 -8.34 -6.44 31.65
C GLY A 755 -7.32 -7.57 31.78
N ASP A 756 -7.61 -8.57 32.62
CA ASP A 756 -6.79 -9.78 32.77
C ASP A 756 -6.81 -10.62 31.48
N GLY A 757 -7.96 -10.76 30.82
CA GLY A 757 -8.09 -11.43 29.52
C GLY A 757 -7.33 -10.72 28.40
N ILE A 758 -7.33 -9.39 28.37
CA ILE A 758 -6.52 -8.59 27.42
C ILE A 758 -5.03 -8.78 27.71
N THR A 759 -4.63 -8.85 28.98
CA THR A 759 -3.24 -9.13 29.37
C THR A 759 -2.82 -10.53 28.93
N GLN A 760 -3.68 -11.54 29.15
CA GLN A 760 -3.45 -12.91 28.72
C GLN A 760 -3.41 -13.05 27.19
N LEU A 761 -4.23 -12.27 26.46
CA LEU A 761 -4.17 -12.18 25.01
C LEU A 761 -2.85 -11.54 24.56
N GLY A 762 -2.41 -10.48 25.23
CA GLY A 762 -1.10 -9.85 25.00
C GLY A 762 0.06 -10.83 25.20
N ASP A 763 0.01 -11.64 26.26
CA ASP A 763 0.97 -12.71 26.52
C ASP A 763 0.91 -13.81 25.46
N GLY A 764 -0.29 -14.20 25.01
CA GLY A 764 -0.49 -15.18 23.94
C GLY A 764 0.04 -14.70 22.59
N VAL A 765 -0.17 -13.42 22.24
CA VAL A 765 0.43 -12.78 21.06
C VAL A 765 1.95 -12.75 21.18
N GLY A 766 2.48 -12.43 22.37
CA GLY A 766 3.91 -12.50 22.65
C GLY A 766 4.50 -13.91 22.50
N GLN A 767 3.79 -14.93 22.94
CA GLN A 767 4.19 -16.34 22.77
C GLN A 767 4.12 -16.77 21.30
N SER A 768 3.10 -16.34 20.56
CA SER A 768 2.96 -16.60 19.12
C SER A 768 4.11 -15.96 18.33
N GLN A 769 4.46 -14.71 18.65
CA GLN A 769 5.59 -14.01 18.05
C GLN A 769 6.92 -14.73 18.32
N GLN A 770 7.13 -15.22 19.56
CA GLN A 770 8.30 -16.03 19.91
C GLN A 770 8.30 -17.41 19.22
N GLY A 771 7.13 -18.00 18.99
CA GLY A 771 6.98 -19.24 18.23
C GLY A 771 7.34 -19.03 16.75
N ALA A 772 6.85 -17.94 16.16
CA ALA A 772 7.16 -17.56 14.78
C ALA A 772 8.66 -17.25 14.60
N SER A 773 9.30 -16.58 15.56
CA SER A 773 10.75 -16.33 15.50
C SER A 773 11.55 -17.63 15.62
N LYS A 774 11.17 -18.54 16.52
CA LYS A 774 11.81 -19.87 16.63
C LYS A 774 11.64 -20.70 15.36
N LEU A 775 10.47 -20.64 14.72
CA LEU A 775 10.24 -21.31 13.43
C LEU A 775 11.11 -20.69 12.34
N ALA A 776 11.22 -19.37 12.28
CA ALA A 776 12.11 -18.68 11.34
C ALA A 776 13.59 -19.06 11.55
N ASP A 777 14.05 -19.11 12.80
CA ASP A 777 15.41 -19.56 13.16
C ASP A 777 15.63 -21.04 12.79
N GLY A 778 14.63 -21.89 13.01
CA GLY A 778 14.65 -23.31 12.63
C GLY A 778 14.70 -23.51 11.12
N LEU A 779 13.92 -22.74 10.35
CA LEU A 779 13.96 -22.72 8.89
C LEU A 779 15.29 -22.17 8.36
N GLY A 780 15.87 -21.16 9.00
CA GLY A 780 17.21 -20.68 8.72
C GLY A 780 18.30 -21.74 8.96
N THR A 781 18.15 -22.53 10.02
CA THR A 781 19.06 -23.65 10.33
C THR A 781 18.91 -24.79 9.31
N TYR A 782 17.68 -25.13 8.94
CA TYR A 782 17.37 -26.15 7.93
C TYR A 782 17.94 -25.78 6.55
N THR A 783 17.64 -24.57 6.06
CA THR A 783 18.16 -24.07 4.78
C THR A 783 19.68 -23.97 4.78
N GLY A 784 20.27 -23.52 5.90
CA GLY A 784 21.71 -23.58 6.13
C GLY A 784 22.28 -25.00 6.01
N GLY A 785 21.65 -25.99 6.64
CA GLY A 785 22.05 -27.40 6.55
C GLY A 785 21.95 -27.97 5.13
N VAL A 786 20.88 -27.65 4.40
CA VAL A 786 20.70 -28.07 2.99
C VAL A 786 21.76 -27.43 2.09
N SER A 787 22.12 -26.16 2.32
CA SER A 787 23.19 -25.49 1.57
C SER A 787 24.57 -26.12 1.84
N GLN A 788 24.84 -26.53 3.08
CA GLN A 788 26.07 -27.25 3.43
C GLN A 788 26.11 -28.63 2.78
N LEU A 789 25.00 -29.36 2.75
CA LEU A 789 24.88 -30.64 2.06
C LEU A 789 25.15 -30.49 0.55
N SER A 790 24.53 -29.50 -0.10
CA SER A 790 24.78 -29.19 -1.52
C SER A 790 26.26 -28.93 -1.79
N SER A 791 26.89 -28.07 -0.98
CA SER A 791 28.32 -27.76 -1.13
C SER A 791 29.23 -28.98 -0.88
N GLY A 792 28.82 -29.89 0.01
CA GLY A 792 29.51 -31.14 0.27
C GLY A 792 29.40 -32.11 -0.90
N LEU A 793 28.23 -32.19 -1.53
CA LEU A 793 27.98 -33.00 -2.73
C LEU A 793 28.75 -32.48 -3.94
N ASP A 794 28.86 -31.15 -4.12
CA ASP A 794 29.67 -30.55 -5.19
C ASP A 794 31.18 -30.88 -5.03
N ARG A 795 31.67 -30.83 -3.79
CA ARG A 795 33.05 -31.25 -3.48
C ARG A 795 33.26 -32.73 -3.76
N LEU A 796 32.29 -33.58 -3.40
CA LEU A 796 32.35 -35.01 -3.66
C LEU A 796 32.31 -35.31 -5.17
N GLN A 797 31.49 -34.59 -5.94
CA GLN A 797 31.43 -34.69 -7.39
C GLN A 797 32.76 -34.31 -8.04
N THR A 798 33.38 -33.23 -7.55
CA THR A 798 34.72 -32.80 -8.00
C THR A 798 35.79 -33.84 -7.67
N GLY A 799 35.73 -34.45 -6.48
CA GLY A 799 36.61 -35.56 -6.11
C GLY A 799 36.39 -36.83 -6.93
N ALA A 800 35.12 -37.16 -7.22
CA ALA A 800 34.73 -38.32 -8.03
C ALA A 800 35.16 -38.19 -9.50
N ALA A 801 35.26 -36.97 -10.03
CA ALA A 801 35.83 -36.70 -11.35
C ALA A 801 37.32 -37.10 -11.42
N GLY A 802 38.05 -37.10 -10.30
CA GLY A 802 39.44 -37.58 -10.25
C GLY A 802 39.59 -39.09 -10.45
N LEU A 803 38.56 -39.89 -10.16
CA LEU A 803 38.63 -41.35 -10.31
C LEU A 803 38.69 -41.80 -11.77
N SER A 804 38.16 -41.01 -12.71
CA SER A 804 38.24 -41.36 -14.14
C SER A 804 39.70 -41.43 -14.62
N GLN A 805 40.59 -40.62 -14.06
CA GLN A 805 42.03 -40.64 -14.38
C GLN A 805 42.68 -41.98 -14.03
N VAL A 806 42.20 -42.67 -12.98
CA VAL A 806 42.70 -44.00 -12.61
C VAL A 806 42.24 -45.04 -13.62
N SER A 807 40.98 -44.98 -14.06
CA SER A 807 40.45 -45.86 -15.12
C SER A 807 41.18 -45.66 -16.45
N ASP A 808 41.43 -44.41 -16.82
CA ASP A 808 42.17 -44.05 -18.03
C ASP A 808 43.61 -44.55 -17.97
N GLY A 809 44.26 -44.45 -16.80
CA GLY A 809 45.61 -44.99 -16.56
C GLY A 809 45.68 -46.51 -16.71
N VAL A 810 44.68 -47.26 -16.20
CA VAL A 810 44.60 -48.72 -16.39
C VAL A 810 44.36 -49.07 -17.86
N GLY A 811 43.53 -48.30 -18.57
CA GLY A 811 43.31 -48.46 -20.01
C GLY A 811 44.58 -48.20 -20.83
N GLN A 812 45.35 -47.16 -20.50
CA GLN A 812 46.63 -46.87 -21.12
C GLN A 812 47.67 -47.96 -20.88
N TYR A 813 47.74 -48.50 -19.65
CA TYR A 813 48.62 -49.61 -19.31
C TYR A 813 48.25 -50.88 -20.08
N ALA A 814 46.96 -51.24 -20.14
CA ALA A 814 46.47 -52.38 -20.90
C ALA A 814 46.73 -52.22 -22.41
N GLY A 815 46.51 -51.02 -22.96
CA GLY A 815 46.84 -50.68 -24.35
C GLY A 815 48.33 -50.79 -24.65
N GLY A 816 49.19 -50.36 -23.72
CA GLY A 816 50.64 -50.55 -23.83
C GLY A 816 51.07 -52.01 -23.82
N ALA A 817 50.46 -52.85 -22.98
CA ALA A 817 50.69 -54.29 -22.98
C ALA A 817 50.28 -54.93 -24.32
N GLY A 818 49.15 -54.51 -24.90
CA GLY A 818 48.71 -54.96 -26.23
C GLY A 818 49.63 -54.51 -27.37
N GLN A 819 50.21 -53.31 -27.28
CA GLN A 819 51.23 -52.84 -28.24
C GLN A 819 52.50 -53.68 -28.17
N ILE A 820 52.95 -54.05 -26.97
CA ILE A 820 54.10 -54.94 -26.77
C ILE A 820 53.78 -56.32 -27.33
N ALA A 821 52.58 -56.86 -27.07
CA ALA A 821 52.15 -58.14 -27.62
C ALA A 821 52.18 -58.14 -29.16
N ALA A 822 51.69 -57.08 -29.81
CA ALA A 822 51.73 -56.93 -31.25
C ALA A 822 53.16 -56.83 -31.82
N GLN A 823 54.07 -56.17 -31.10
CA GLN A 823 55.50 -56.12 -31.48
C GLN A 823 56.17 -57.49 -31.36
N VAL A 824 55.88 -58.23 -30.28
CA VAL A 824 56.38 -59.60 -30.07
C VAL A 824 55.84 -60.55 -31.15
N ALA A 825 54.56 -60.43 -31.51
CA ALA A 825 53.96 -61.20 -32.60
C ALA A 825 54.64 -60.91 -33.95
N GLY A 826 54.90 -59.63 -34.26
CA GLY A 826 55.64 -59.23 -35.45
C GLY A 826 57.08 -59.77 -35.49
N LEU A 827 57.79 -59.72 -34.36
CA LEU A 827 59.13 -60.29 -34.22
C LEU A 827 59.11 -61.81 -34.41
N ARG A 828 58.13 -62.50 -33.80
CA ARG A 828 57.95 -63.94 -33.95
C ARG A 828 57.71 -64.34 -35.40
N GLN A 829 56.87 -63.59 -36.12
CA GLN A 829 56.61 -63.83 -37.55
C GLN A 829 57.87 -63.69 -38.40
N GLN A 830 58.72 -62.69 -38.11
CA GLN A 830 60.01 -62.52 -38.77
C GLN A 830 60.99 -63.66 -38.47
N LEU A 831 61.07 -64.09 -37.19
CA LEU A 831 61.94 -65.19 -36.76
C LEU A 831 61.49 -66.55 -37.31
N ALA A 832 60.18 -66.76 -37.47
CA ALA A 832 59.61 -67.99 -38.03
C ALA A 832 59.87 -68.12 -39.55
N ALA A 833 60.06 -67.01 -40.25
CA ALA A 833 60.36 -67.01 -41.69
C ALA A 833 61.80 -67.49 -42.02
N ASN A 834 62.71 -67.54 -41.03
CA ASN A 834 64.07 -68.04 -41.20
C ASN A 834 64.23 -69.45 -40.55
N PRO A 835 64.57 -70.49 -41.32
CA PRO A 835 64.66 -71.88 -40.83
C PRO A 835 65.64 -72.09 -39.66
N GLN A 836 66.70 -71.26 -39.55
CA GLN A 836 67.69 -71.39 -38.48
C GLN A 836 67.23 -70.80 -37.13
N SER A 837 66.23 -69.91 -37.13
CA SER A 837 65.68 -69.25 -35.93
C SER A 837 64.29 -69.74 -35.52
N ALA A 838 63.71 -70.69 -36.26
CA ALA A 838 62.39 -71.27 -35.97
C ALA A 838 62.21 -71.82 -34.52
N PRO A 839 63.21 -72.45 -33.88
CA PRO A 839 63.06 -72.91 -32.48
C PRO A 839 62.91 -71.75 -31.48
N ILE A 840 63.51 -70.59 -31.78
CA ILE A 840 63.43 -69.40 -30.93
C ILE A 840 62.03 -68.76 -31.05
N ALA A 841 61.45 -68.78 -32.26
CA ALA A 841 60.09 -68.30 -32.48
C ALA A 841 59.05 -69.09 -31.67
N ALA A 842 59.23 -70.41 -31.53
CA ALA A 842 58.36 -71.27 -30.73
C ALA A 842 58.43 -70.96 -29.22
N GLN A 843 59.56 -70.44 -28.72
CA GLN A 843 59.71 -70.05 -27.32
C GLN A 843 59.03 -68.70 -26.99
N LEU A 844 58.71 -67.88 -28.00
CA LEU A 844 58.04 -66.58 -27.81
C LEU A 844 56.51 -66.68 -27.79
N GLU A 845 55.94 -67.78 -28.29
CA GLU A 845 54.49 -67.98 -28.37
C GLU A 845 53.77 -67.96 -27.00
N PRO A 846 54.29 -68.59 -25.93
CA PRO A 846 53.67 -68.50 -24.60
C PRO A 846 53.72 -67.08 -24.01
N LEU A 847 54.75 -66.29 -24.36
CA LEU A 847 54.92 -64.91 -23.91
C LEU A 847 53.90 -63.99 -24.61
N GLU A 848 53.70 -64.15 -25.92
CA GLU A 848 52.67 -63.46 -26.71
C GLU A 848 51.28 -63.74 -26.13
N GLN A 849 50.93 -65.02 -25.95
CA GLN A 849 49.63 -65.42 -25.40
C GLN A 849 49.40 -64.89 -23.97
N GLY A 850 50.45 -64.87 -23.13
CA GLY A 850 50.37 -64.28 -21.80
C GLY A 850 50.13 -62.76 -21.82
N LEU A 851 50.83 -62.04 -22.70
CA LEU A 851 50.67 -60.58 -22.85
C LEU A 851 49.29 -60.22 -23.41
N ASP A 852 48.78 -60.97 -24.37
CA ASP A 852 47.42 -60.78 -24.91
C ASP A 852 46.36 -61.03 -23.83
N GLN A 853 46.54 -62.07 -23.00
CA GLN A 853 45.64 -62.36 -21.89
C GLN A 853 45.66 -61.22 -20.85
N TYR A 854 46.83 -60.68 -20.51
CA TYR A 854 46.95 -59.54 -19.59
C TYR A 854 46.36 -58.25 -20.17
N ALA A 855 46.56 -57.97 -21.46
CA ALA A 855 45.96 -56.82 -22.13
C ALA A 855 44.43 -56.91 -22.14
N ALA A 856 43.88 -58.09 -22.48
CA ALA A 856 42.44 -58.34 -22.48
C ALA A 856 41.82 -58.20 -21.07
N GLN A 857 42.47 -58.75 -20.04
CA GLN A 857 42.02 -58.61 -18.65
C GLN A 857 42.08 -57.16 -18.16
N GLY A 858 43.16 -56.44 -18.48
CA GLY A 858 43.32 -55.02 -18.13
C GLY A 858 42.26 -54.14 -18.78
N GLN A 859 41.93 -54.41 -20.04
CA GLN A 859 40.91 -53.64 -20.78
C GLN A 859 39.48 -53.95 -20.31
N ALA A 860 39.20 -55.20 -19.95
CA ALA A 860 37.94 -55.58 -19.30
C ALA A 860 37.78 -54.88 -17.93
N LEU A 861 38.84 -54.86 -17.13
CA LEU A 861 38.84 -54.18 -15.82
C LEU A 861 38.67 -52.67 -15.96
N ALA A 862 39.35 -52.03 -16.91
CA ALA A 862 39.19 -50.59 -17.20
C ALA A 862 37.75 -50.26 -17.61
N THR A 863 37.12 -51.11 -18.43
CA THR A 863 35.74 -50.92 -18.87
C THR A 863 34.75 -51.06 -17.70
N GLN A 864 34.94 -52.06 -16.83
CA GLN A 864 34.11 -52.24 -15.63
C GLN A 864 34.31 -51.10 -14.63
N ALA A 865 35.54 -50.64 -14.43
CA ALA A 865 35.86 -49.50 -13.57
C ALA A 865 35.22 -48.21 -14.09
N ALA A 866 35.33 -47.93 -15.39
CA ALA A 866 34.70 -46.77 -16.03
C ALA A 866 33.17 -46.77 -15.83
N ALA A 867 32.51 -47.91 -16.02
CA ALA A 867 31.07 -48.04 -15.81
C ALA A 867 30.68 -47.83 -14.34
N GLY A 868 31.44 -48.39 -13.39
CA GLY A 868 31.22 -48.18 -11.96
C GLY A 868 31.41 -46.73 -11.52
N ILE A 869 32.47 -46.08 -11.99
CA ILE A 869 32.76 -44.66 -11.72
C ILE A 869 31.66 -43.77 -12.30
N GLN A 870 31.21 -44.04 -13.52
CA GLN A 870 30.13 -43.30 -14.15
C GLN A 870 28.82 -43.44 -13.36
N GLY A 871 28.50 -44.64 -12.86
CA GLY A 871 27.33 -44.86 -12.00
C GLY A 871 27.39 -44.06 -10.69
N VAL A 872 28.56 -44.02 -10.04
CA VAL A 872 28.77 -43.22 -8.82
C VAL A 872 28.65 -41.72 -9.11
N GLN A 873 29.26 -41.24 -10.19
CA GLN A 873 29.18 -39.83 -10.61
C GLN A 873 27.74 -39.40 -10.93
N GLN A 874 26.97 -40.26 -11.61
CA GLN A 874 25.55 -40.01 -11.89
C GLN A 874 24.71 -39.98 -10.60
N GLY A 875 24.94 -40.90 -9.67
CA GLY A 875 24.24 -40.91 -8.37
C GLY A 875 24.52 -39.67 -7.52
N ILE A 876 25.79 -39.21 -7.51
CA ILE A 876 26.18 -37.95 -6.85
C ILE A 876 25.49 -36.76 -7.53
N GLY A 877 25.49 -36.70 -8.87
CA GLY A 877 24.83 -35.62 -9.62
C GLY A 877 23.31 -35.55 -9.41
N GLN A 878 22.63 -36.69 -9.33
CA GLN A 878 21.21 -36.77 -9.00
C GLN A 878 20.94 -36.28 -7.56
N SER A 879 21.80 -36.64 -6.62
CA SER A 879 21.69 -36.19 -5.22
C SER A 879 21.97 -34.69 -5.07
N ALA A 880 22.97 -34.16 -5.80
CA ALA A 880 23.32 -32.74 -5.81
C ALA A 880 22.20 -31.88 -6.42
N SER A 881 21.64 -32.32 -7.55
CA SER A 881 20.49 -31.64 -8.17
C SER A 881 19.26 -31.67 -7.26
N GLY A 882 18.95 -32.80 -6.61
CA GLY A 882 17.88 -32.87 -5.62
C GLY A 882 18.08 -31.93 -4.43
N ALA A 883 19.29 -31.85 -3.89
CA ALA A 883 19.63 -30.92 -2.81
C ALA A 883 19.50 -29.44 -3.25
N SER A 884 19.89 -29.11 -4.48
CA SER A 884 19.77 -27.75 -5.04
C SER A 884 18.30 -27.33 -5.23
N GLN A 885 17.43 -28.26 -5.66
CA GLN A 885 16.00 -28.01 -5.80
C GLN A 885 15.33 -27.80 -4.43
N LEU A 886 15.73 -28.57 -3.41
CA LEU A 886 15.25 -28.39 -2.04
C LEU A 886 15.69 -27.04 -1.45
N ALA A 887 16.91 -26.61 -1.74
CA ALA A 887 17.41 -25.29 -1.34
C ALA A 887 16.64 -24.15 -2.02
N ALA A 888 16.34 -24.28 -3.31
CA ALA A 888 15.60 -23.28 -4.09
C ALA A 888 14.13 -23.13 -3.64
N ASN A 889 13.47 -24.23 -3.27
CA ASN A 889 12.09 -24.21 -2.78
C ASN A 889 11.94 -23.73 -1.32
N GLY A 890 13.05 -23.59 -0.57
CA GLY A 890 13.07 -23.11 0.81
C GLY A 890 13.31 -21.61 0.98
N GLY A 891 13.56 -20.87 -0.11
CA GLY A 891 13.64 -19.40 -0.08
C GLY A 891 12.26 -18.77 0.14
N PRO A 892 12.16 -17.55 0.71
CA PRO A 892 10.87 -16.91 0.95
C PRO A 892 10.17 -16.65 -0.39
N SER A 893 9.20 -17.49 -0.73
CA SER A 893 8.25 -17.20 -1.78
C SER A 893 7.49 -15.94 -1.36
N SER A 894 7.55 -14.93 -2.23
CA SER A 894 6.75 -13.71 -2.07
C SER A 894 5.28 -14.10 -1.84
N PRO A 895 4.58 -13.47 -0.89
CA PRO A 895 3.18 -13.79 -0.67
C PRO A 895 2.40 -13.48 -1.95
N ALA A 896 1.74 -14.50 -2.50
CA ALA A 896 0.77 -14.33 -3.55
C ALA A 896 -0.36 -13.40 -3.04
N PRO A 897 -0.88 -12.49 -3.87
CA PRO A 897 -1.99 -11.64 -3.46
C PRO A 897 -3.22 -12.52 -3.21
N VAL A 898 -3.70 -12.50 -1.96
CA VAL A 898 -5.01 -13.04 -1.60
C VAL A 898 -6.04 -12.04 -2.13
N SER A 899 -6.80 -12.49 -3.12
CA SER A 899 -8.03 -11.86 -3.60
C SER A 899 -9.12 -11.90 -2.54
#